data_AF-A0A2U3HBF6-F1
#
_entry.id   AF-A0A2U3HBF6-F1
#
_cell.length_a   1.000
_cell.length_b   1.000
_cell.length_c   1.000
_cell.angle_alpha   90.00
_cell.angle_beta   90.00
_cell.angle_gamma   90.00
#
_symmetry.space_group_name_H-M   'P 1'
#
loop_
_entity.id
_entity.type
_entity.pdbx_description
1 polymer ?
#
loop_
_entity_poly.entity_id
_entity_poly.type
_entity_poly.pdbx_seq_one_letter_code
_entity_poly.pdbx_strand_id
1 'polypeptide(L)'
;MSRPDPACGHNARVSRPPVPLSAEHIPPGTADWRTPDAQRWLTAVPARWAHPLWALLALVASLVWDVVAVPAAPCTSTDPCGTDWLGLGIAVVLVLTLYWVWRQPRFALAGLAALLTALVAEDGVAAVFGRPSGLAFLGAAALTAAGLVHRLAAAARQRSLALEAAGPAAHPLPAAARTFRRGRLSFVLAALLLAVAGFGYWQAQQVADAYEERAAGATHLSGRVTALEQDDDGVDILEVEADGRTHRFETAFPEDFPVDSRVDIVVDGDWAALVAEPYDAFGWELLVLGGSVAGLASLVNGVDGLTRAKRLRRGPLPVLRVLVREGHDDGRTWVFAADDPEGLRPILHFHSLYAFDDEDEEDDDGDEEDDDEDGSDAGDDSEAVVELGRIAEILRGEDPAPPLREAVLYGVPYAGAEVAFVSRDDADDPEVSVECSVTAVKPAVPGLVERGPQRRKRKSPRRSVDEIAVGMTPTTDPRVWTAHGFSRAVGLGLLLVQGGGIWAALDEGPSWSWLWLVVGLPWLVTAVATALTWRITADRDGLWVTGAWRVRRVPWDVITSVRHSDDGIRVGRAKDSSVELSPTGWAWLERRLGREPRAERVVEEVRALLLRPELRPLEEASAGQQGMPVGPPLVALSVLWGVAVLLLL
;
A
#
# COMPACT_ATOMS: atom_id res chain seq x y z
N MET A 1 34.04 26.06 -53.33
CA MET A 1 33.28 26.81 -52.31
C MET A 1 32.31 25.86 -51.65
N SER A 2 32.71 25.25 -50.54
CA SER A 2 31.79 24.61 -49.58
C SER A 2 32.34 24.92 -48.20
N ARG A 3 31.61 25.73 -47.43
CA ARG A 3 31.91 26.02 -46.04
C ARG A 3 31.63 24.77 -45.20
N PRO A 4 32.46 24.43 -44.20
CA PRO A 4 32.07 23.51 -43.16
C PRO A 4 31.28 24.27 -42.07
N ASP A 5 30.10 23.77 -41.71
CA ASP A 5 29.39 24.22 -40.52
C ASP A 5 30.12 23.74 -39.24
N PRO A 6 30.26 24.60 -38.21
CA PRO A 6 30.98 24.27 -37.00
C PRO A 6 30.10 23.49 -36.02
N ALA A 7 30.73 22.49 -35.41
CA ALA A 7 30.43 21.83 -34.15
C ALA A 7 29.18 22.30 -33.35
N CYS A 8 28.18 21.42 -33.26
CA CYS A 8 27.26 21.39 -32.12
C CYS A 8 28.08 21.09 -30.86
N GLY A 9 28.21 22.11 -30.00
CA GLY A 9 28.73 21.96 -28.64
C GLY A 9 27.93 20.92 -27.87
N HIS A 10 28.63 19.89 -27.38
CA HIS A 10 28.15 19.02 -26.32
C HIS A 10 27.77 19.88 -25.12
N ASN A 11 26.49 19.85 -24.70
CA ASN A 11 26.09 20.28 -23.37
C ASN A 11 26.82 19.38 -22.34
N ALA A 12 27.95 19.86 -21.84
CA ALA A 12 28.61 19.29 -20.67
C ALA A 12 27.62 19.38 -19.49
N ARG A 13 27.12 18.23 -19.04
CA ARG A 13 26.28 18.15 -17.84
C ARG A 13 27.16 18.54 -16.66
N VAL A 14 26.81 19.63 -15.99
CA VAL A 14 27.42 20.00 -14.71
C VAL A 14 26.88 19.03 -13.66
N SER A 15 27.63 17.95 -13.40
CA SER A 15 27.41 17.12 -12.22
C SER A 15 27.78 17.97 -11.01
N ARG A 16 26.78 18.46 -10.26
CA ARG A 16 27.05 19.14 -8.98
C ARG A 16 27.74 18.13 -8.04
N PRO A 17 28.81 18.53 -7.34
CA PRO A 17 29.48 17.64 -6.38
C PRO A 17 28.50 17.21 -5.28
N PRO A 18 28.74 16.06 -4.62
CA PRO A 18 27.93 15.65 -3.48
C PRO A 18 27.95 16.70 -2.37
N VAL A 19 26.83 16.87 -1.67
CA VAL A 19 26.74 17.69 -0.46
C VAL A 19 27.64 17.04 0.60
N PRO A 20 28.70 17.71 1.07
CA PRO A 20 29.67 17.11 1.97
C PRO A 20 29.11 17.04 3.40
N LEU A 21 29.46 15.97 4.12
CA LEU A 21 29.21 15.87 5.56
C LEU A 21 30.45 16.36 6.31
N SER A 22 30.27 17.26 7.28
CA SER A 22 31.42 17.78 8.04
C SER A 22 32.10 16.68 8.85
N ALA A 23 33.42 16.79 9.00
CA ALA A 23 34.24 15.74 9.62
C ALA A 23 33.88 15.47 11.10
N GLU A 24 33.26 16.43 11.78
CA GLU A 24 32.76 16.27 13.15
C GLU A 24 31.59 15.27 13.26
N HIS A 25 30.80 15.12 12.19
CA HIS A 25 29.67 14.20 12.11
C HIS A 25 30.05 12.84 11.50
N ILE A 26 31.33 12.65 11.13
CA ILE A 26 31.86 11.37 10.65
C ILE A 26 32.61 10.70 11.81
N PRO A 27 32.08 9.60 12.38
CA PRO A 27 32.74 8.93 13.49
C PRO A 27 34.15 8.45 13.10
N PRO A 28 35.13 8.51 14.03
CA PRO A 28 36.51 8.14 13.73
C PRO A 28 36.61 6.66 13.35
N GLY A 29 37.42 6.36 12.33
CA GLY A 29 37.59 5.00 11.83
C GLY A 29 36.47 4.49 10.93
N THR A 30 35.51 5.33 10.53
CA THR A 30 34.49 4.99 9.52
C THR A 30 35.16 4.68 8.19
N ALA A 31 34.87 3.51 7.62
CA ALA A 31 35.39 3.10 6.33
C ALA A 31 34.50 3.60 5.17
N ASP A 32 35.13 3.99 4.06
CA ASP A 32 34.43 4.29 2.81
C ASP A 32 33.87 3.00 2.20
N TRP A 33 32.57 2.94 1.91
CA TRP A 33 32.03 1.82 1.14
C TRP A 33 32.36 1.99 -0.34
N ARG A 34 33.47 1.41 -0.78
CA ARG A 34 33.99 1.57 -2.14
C ARG A 34 33.27 0.70 -3.16
N THR A 35 33.30 1.13 -4.42
CA THR A 35 32.65 0.46 -5.56
C THR A 35 33.00 -1.03 -5.67
N PRO A 36 34.26 -1.49 -5.50
CA PRO A 36 34.57 -2.92 -5.55
C PRO A 36 33.86 -3.74 -4.45
N ASP A 37 33.79 -3.22 -3.23
CA ASP A 37 33.15 -3.89 -2.08
C ASP A 37 31.64 -3.91 -2.23
N ALA A 38 31.08 -2.78 -2.68
CA ALA A 38 29.68 -2.66 -3.03
C ALA A 38 29.26 -3.63 -4.14
N GLN A 39 30.10 -3.83 -5.17
CA GLN A 39 29.85 -4.80 -6.24
C GLN A 39 29.94 -6.24 -5.75
N ARG A 40 30.93 -6.56 -4.90
CA ARG A 40 31.00 -7.88 -4.22
C ARG A 40 29.72 -8.14 -3.42
N TRP A 41 29.23 -7.16 -2.68
CA TRP A 41 27.97 -7.25 -1.94
C TRP A 41 26.73 -7.43 -2.85
N LEU A 42 26.67 -6.68 -3.96
CA LEU A 42 25.58 -6.77 -4.94
C LEU A 42 25.53 -8.11 -5.69
N THR A 43 26.69 -8.71 -5.97
CA THR A 43 26.76 -10.03 -6.61
C THR A 43 26.33 -11.18 -5.70
N ALA A 44 26.31 -10.96 -4.38
CA ALA A 44 25.85 -11.95 -3.41
C ALA A 44 24.32 -12.05 -3.27
N VAL A 45 23.54 -11.31 -4.08
CA VAL A 45 22.06 -11.35 -4.07
C VAL A 45 21.50 -12.74 -4.39
N PRO A 46 20.26 -13.05 -3.96
CA PRO A 46 19.61 -14.31 -4.33
C PRO A 46 19.53 -14.52 -5.84
N ALA A 47 19.64 -15.77 -6.27
CA ALA A 47 19.53 -16.13 -7.67
C ALA A 47 18.07 -16.00 -8.14
N ARG A 48 17.86 -15.74 -9.44
CA ARG A 48 16.52 -15.49 -10.01
C ARG A 48 15.52 -16.64 -9.82
N TRP A 49 16.00 -17.89 -9.79
CA TRP A 49 15.15 -19.06 -9.55
C TRP A 49 14.57 -19.07 -8.12
N ALA A 50 15.26 -18.46 -7.15
CA ALA A 50 14.83 -18.36 -5.76
C ALA A 50 13.89 -17.16 -5.53
N HIS A 51 13.43 -16.50 -6.59
CA HIS A 51 12.46 -15.42 -6.48
C HIS A 51 11.12 -15.98 -5.95
N PRO A 52 10.48 -15.33 -4.95
CA PRO A 52 9.30 -15.89 -4.28
C PRO A 52 8.11 -16.14 -5.21
N LEU A 53 8.01 -15.40 -6.32
CA LEU A 53 6.99 -15.62 -7.35
C LEU A 53 6.94 -17.07 -7.85
N TRP A 54 8.10 -17.67 -8.12
CA TRP A 54 8.14 -19.05 -8.66
C TRP A 54 7.67 -20.08 -7.64
N ALA A 55 8.07 -19.89 -6.38
CA ALA A 55 7.60 -20.72 -5.27
C ALA A 55 6.07 -20.58 -5.08
N LEU A 56 5.54 -19.36 -5.11
CA LEU A 56 4.10 -19.12 -5.00
C LEU A 56 3.32 -19.75 -6.14
N LEU A 57 3.75 -19.55 -7.39
CA LEU A 57 3.09 -20.14 -8.55
C LEU A 57 3.11 -21.67 -8.47
N ALA A 58 4.24 -22.27 -8.07
CA ALA A 58 4.33 -23.72 -7.91
C ALA A 58 3.39 -24.23 -6.81
N LEU A 59 3.38 -23.60 -5.63
CA LEU A 59 2.53 -24.00 -4.51
C LEU A 59 1.04 -23.85 -4.85
N VAL A 60 0.63 -22.70 -5.38
CA VAL A 60 -0.77 -22.44 -5.76
C VAL A 60 -1.22 -23.38 -6.87
N ALA A 61 -0.39 -23.59 -7.90
CA ALA A 61 -0.74 -24.52 -8.98
C ALA A 61 -0.86 -25.96 -8.46
N SER A 62 0.02 -26.40 -7.56
CA SER A 62 -0.09 -27.74 -6.95
C SER A 62 -1.33 -27.88 -6.07
N LEU A 63 -1.70 -26.82 -5.33
CA LEU A 63 -2.89 -26.81 -4.48
C LEU A 63 -4.17 -26.87 -5.32
N VAL A 64 -4.27 -26.03 -6.37
CA VAL A 64 -5.41 -26.04 -7.30
C VAL A 64 -5.54 -27.40 -7.98
N TRP A 65 -4.42 -28.02 -8.37
CA TRP A 65 -4.46 -29.37 -8.93
C TRP A 65 -4.97 -30.38 -7.90
N ASP A 66 -4.50 -30.31 -6.65
CA ASP A 66 -4.97 -31.23 -5.61
C ASP A 66 -6.47 -31.10 -5.35
N VAL A 67 -6.99 -29.87 -5.22
CA VAL A 67 -8.43 -29.58 -5.07
C VAL A 67 -9.25 -30.12 -6.24
N VAL A 68 -8.76 -30.00 -7.48
CA VAL A 68 -9.46 -30.50 -8.66
C VAL A 68 -9.36 -32.03 -8.77
N ALA A 69 -8.27 -32.63 -8.30
CA ALA A 69 -8.03 -34.07 -8.39
C ALA A 69 -8.72 -34.87 -7.28
N VAL A 70 -9.02 -34.22 -6.14
CA VAL A 70 -9.67 -34.82 -4.98
C VAL A 70 -10.95 -34.02 -4.69
N PRO A 71 -12.10 -34.43 -5.25
CA PRO A 71 -13.37 -33.81 -4.92
C PRO A 71 -13.63 -33.91 -3.41
N ALA A 72 -14.28 -32.88 -2.85
CA ALA A 72 -14.73 -32.91 -1.46
C ALA A 72 -15.62 -34.14 -1.21
N ALA A 73 -15.53 -34.72 -0.02
CA ALA A 73 -16.43 -35.79 0.37
C ALA A 73 -17.86 -35.20 0.50
N PRO A 74 -18.89 -35.91 0.01
CA PRO A 74 -20.26 -35.42 0.09
C PRO A 74 -20.72 -35.33 1.55
N CYS A 75 -21.55 -34.35 1.86
CA CYS A 75 -22.12 -34.18 3.20
C CYS A 75 -23.09 -35.34 3.51
N THR A 76 -22.93 -36.01 4.65
CA THR A 76 -23.81 -37.13 5.04
C THR A 76 -24.32 -36.99 6.46
N SER A 77 -25.37 -37.72 6.83
CA SER A 77 -25.84 -37.73 8.23
C SER A 77 -24.85 -38.36 9.21
N THR A 78 -23.89 -39.16 8.73
CA THR A 78 -22.80 -39.74 9.52
C THR A 78 -21.55 -38.86 9.60
N ASP A 79 -21.39 -37.93 8.65
CA ASP A 79 -20.27 -37.00 8.55
C ASP A 79 -20.81 -35.67 8.01
N PRO A 80 -21.45 -34.86 8.88
CA PRO A 80 -22.14 -33.65 8.48
C PRO A 80 -21.15 -32.54 8.16
N CYS A 81 -21.51 -31.70 7.19
CA CYS A 81 -20.76 -30.51 6.82
C CYS A 81 -21.02 -29.38 7.83
N GLY A 82 -20.42 -29.50 9.02
CA GLY A 82 -20.32 -28.44 10.01
C GLY A 82 -18.97 -27.74 9.96
N THR A 83 -18.71 -26.85 10.93
CA THR A 83 -17.44 -26.12 10.96
C THR A 83 -16.25 -27.02 11.29
N ASP A 84 -15.37 -27.21 10.31
CA ASP A 84 -14.06 -27.83 10.51
C ASP A 84 -13.01 -26.81 10.99
N TRP A 85 -12.92 -26.62 12.30
CA TRP A 85 -11.95 -25.71 12.91
C TRP A 85 -10.49 -26.10 12.65
N LEU A 86 -10.21 -27.40 12.50
CA LEU A 86 -8.86 -27.89 12.26
C LEU A 86 -8.44 -27.59 10.82
N GLY A 87 -9.29 -27.90 9.84
CA GLY A 87 -9.11 -27.52 8.44
C GLY A 87 -9.02 -26.01 8.24
N LEU A 88 -9.86 -25.23 8.92
CA LEU A 88 -9.79 -23.77 8.91
C LEU A 88 -8.44 -23.27 9.44
N GLY A 89 -7.94 -23.87 10.53
CA GLY A 89 -6.61 -23.57 11.08
C GLY A 89 -5.49 -23.88 10.09
N ILE A 90 -5.57 -25.00 9.37
CA ILE A 90 -4.62 -25.37 8.31
C ILE A 90 -4.70 -24.36 7.15
N ALA A 91 -5.90 -23.93 6.76
CA ALA A 91 -6.10 -22.90 5.73
C ALA A 91 -5.47 -21.56 6.14
N VAL A 92 -5.61 -21.13 7.40
CA VAL A 92 -4.92 -19.95 7.94
C VAL A 92 -3.40 -20.09 7.80
N VAL A 93 -2.83 -21.23 8.20
CA VAL A 93 -1.39 -21.51 8.07
C VAL A 93 -0.96 -21.51 6.60
N LEU A 94 -1.78 -22.04 5.70
CA LEU A 94 -1.51 -22.09 4.27
C LEU A 94 -1.38 -20.68 3.68
N VAL A 95 -2.38 -19.84 3.90
CA VAL A 95 -2.40 -18.46 3.39
C VAL A 95 -1.27 -17.62 4.02
N LEU A 96 -1.02 -17.78 5.32
CA LEU A 96 0.12 -17.14 5.99
C LEU A 96 1.46 -17.59 5.44
N THR A 97 1.61 -18.88 5.12
CA THR A 97 2.85 -19.41 4.54
C THR A 97 3.11 -18.77 3.18
N LEU A 98 2.10 -18.64 2.31
CA LEU A 98 2.23 -17.93 1.04
C LEU A 98 2.66 -16.46 1.25
N TYR A 99 2.04 -15.78 2.21
CA TYR A 99 2.44 -14.41 2.58
C TYR A 99 3.92 -14.34 3.06
N TRP A 100 4.33 -15.27 3.93
CA TRP A 100 5.69 -15.31 4.47
C TRP A 100 6.74 -15.72 3.44
N VAL A 101 6.40 -16.57 2.46
CA VAL A 101 7.30 -16.88 1.35
C VAL A 101 7.77 -15.59 0.67
N TRP A 102 6.91 -14.59 0.55
CA TRP A 102 7.29 -13.28 0.03
C TRP A 102 8.13 -12.47 1.03
N ARG A 103 7.60 -12.29 2.24
CA ARG A 103 8.08 -11.28 3.21
C ARG A 103 9.14 -11.78 4.19
N GLN A 104 9.00 -13.00 4.71
CA GLN A 104 9.72 -13.50 5.88
C GLN A 104 10.17 -14.97 5.70
N PRO A 105 11.36 -15.23 5.14
CA PRO A 105 11.77 -16.58 4.79
C PRO A 105 11.88 -17.58 5.96
N ARG A 106 12.14 -17.09 7.18
CA ARG A 106 12.25 -17.94 8.38
C ARG A 106 10.89 -18.50 8.81
N PHE A 107 9.87 -17.64 8.84
CA PHE A 107 8.51 -18.04 9.18
C PHE A 107 7.89 -18.90 8.08
N ALA A 108 8.22 -18.61 6.81
CA ALA A 108 7.79 -19.44 5.69
C ALA A 108 8.27 -20.90 5.79
N LEU A 109 9.50 -21.15 6.26
CA LEU A 109 9.99 -22.52 6.49
C LEU A 109 9.22 -23.24 7.59
N ALA A 110 8.89 -22.53 8.68
CA ALA A 110 8.10 -23.10 9.77
C ALA A 110 6.66 -23.40 9.33
N GLY A 111 6.02 -22.48 8.61
CA GLY A 111 4.69 -22.66 8.04
C GLY A 111 4.65 -23.82 7.04
N LEU A 112 5.64 -23.92 6.16
CA LEU A 112 5.76 -25.03 5.21
C LEU A 112 5.92 -26.39 5.93
N ALA A 113 6.72 -26.44 7.00
CA ALA A 113 6.86 -27.65 7.80
C ALA A 113 5.55 -28.04 8.52
N ALA A 114 4.80 -27.06 9.02
CA ALA A 114 3.49 -27.28 9.62
C ALA A 114 2.49 -27.84 8.60
N LEU A 115 2.44 -27.28 7.38
CA LEU A 115 1.58 -27.77 6.30
C LEU A 115 1.92 -29.20 5.88
N LEU A 116 3.20 -29.53 5.73
CA LEU A 116 3.63 -30.89 5.41
C LEU A 116 3.29 -31.88 6.52
N THR A 117 3.36 -31.43 7.78
CA THR A 117 3.00 -32.26 8.94
C THR A 117 1.49 -32.51 8.98
N ALA A 118 0.68 -31.48 8.73
CA ALA A 118 -0.77 -31.60 8.64
C ALA A 118 -1.20 -32.55 7.52
N LEU A 119 -0.64 -32.39 6.32
CA LEU A 119 -0.91 -33.26 5.17
C LEU A 119 -0.58 -34.73 5.48
N VAL A 120 0.54 -34.99 6.14
CA VAL A 120 0.93 -36.36 6.53
C VAL A 120 0.03 -36.91 7.65
N ALA A 121 -0.45 -36.05 8.55
CA ALA A 121 -1.33 -36.46 9.64
C ALA A 121 -2.73 -36.85 9.15
N GLU A 122 -3.27 -36.14 8.16
CA GLU A 122 -4.58 -36.42 7.57
C GLU A 122 -4.55 -37.63 6.62
N ASP A 123 -3.68 -37.60 5.62
CA ASP A 123 -3.69 -38.58 4.53
C ASP A 123 -2.82 -39.81 4.81
N GLY A 124 -1.84 -39.68 5.71
CA GLY A 124 -0.78 -40.65 5.90
C GLY A 124 0.27 -40.62 4.76
N VAL A 125 1.51 -40.97 5.11
CA VAL A 125 2.66 -40.89 4.20
C VAL A 125 2.42 -41.64 2.88
N ALA A 126 1.88 -42.86 2.94
CA ALA A 126 1.70 -43.70 1.75
C ALA A 126 0.71 -43.10 0.74
N ALA A 127 -0.35 -42.42 1.21
CA ALA A 127 -1.34 -41.81 0.32
C ALA A 127 -0.77 -40.56 -0.39
N VAL A 128 -0.02 -39.73 0.33
CA VAL A 128 0.62 -38.53 -0.24
C VAL A 128 1.59 -38.89 -1.37
N PHE A 129 2.40 -39.94 -1.21
CA PHE A 129 3.30 -40.41 -2.26
C PHE A 129 2.59 -41.20 -3.38
N GLY A 130 1.40 -41.73 -3.10
CA GLY A 130 0.60 -42.50 -4.06
C GLY A 130 -0.14 -41.63 -5.08
N ARG A 131 -0.37 -40.35 -4.77
CA ARG A 131 -1.11 -39.42 -5.64
C ARG A 131 -0.17 -38.52 -6.46
N PRO A 132 -0.39 -38.34 -7.78
CA PRO A 132 0.38 -37.39 -8.58
C PRO A 132 0.31 -35.95 -8.07
N SER A 133 -0.85 -35.51 -7.56
CA SER A 133 -1.04 -34.17 -6.99
C SER A 133 -0.23 -33.98 -5.70
N GLY A 134 -0.21 -34.98 -4.82
CA GLY A 134 0.62 -35.01 -3.61
C GLY A 134 2.11 -34.91 -3.92
N LEU A 135 2.60 -35.65 -4.93
CA LEU A 135 3.99 -35.54 -5.40
C LEU A 135 4.31 -34.14 -5.97
N ALA A 136 3.37 -33.53 -6.70
CA ALA A 136 3.53 -32.18 -7.22
C ALA A 136 3.64 -31.14 -6.08
N PHE A 137 2.80 -31.27 -5.05
CA PHE A 137 2.86 -30.42 -3.85
C PHE A 137 4.18 -30.59 -3.09
N LEU A 138 4.64 -31.83 -2.87
CA LEU A 138 5.95 -32.10 -2.25
C LEU A 138 7.11 -31.49 -3.06
N GLY A 139 7.04 -31.58 -4.39
CA GLY A 139 8.01 -30.93 -5.28
C GLY A 139 8.01 -29.41 -5.16
N ALA A 140 6.82 -28.79 -5.13
CA ALA A 140 6.66 -27.36 -4.92
C ALA A 140 7.15 -26.90 -3.55
N ALA A 141 6.88 -27.69 -2.50
CA ALA A 141 7.38 -27.45 -1.15
C ALA A 141 8.92 -27.55 -1.09
N ALA A 142 9.52 -28.56 -1.72
CA ALA A 142 10.98 -28.70 -1.78
C ALA A 142 11.65 -27.54 -2.52
N LEU A 143 11.09 -27.13 -3.67
CA LEU A 143 11.56 -25.95 -4.43
C LEU A 143 11.47 -24.67 -3.57
N THR A 144 10.35 -24.51 -2.85
CA THR A 144 10.12 -23.39 -1.95
C THR A 144 11.16 -23.37 -0.83
N ALA A 145 11.35 -24.49 -0.12
CA ALA A 145 12.34 -24.61 0.95
C ALA A 145 13.76 -24.30 0.45
N ALA A 146 14.15 -24.85 -0.70
CA ALA A 146 15.45 -24.57 -1.32
C ALA A 146 15.62 -23.07 -1.64
N GLY A 147 14.59 -22.43 -2.20
CA GLY A 147 14.60 -20.99 -2.48
C GLY A 147 14.71 -20.13 -1.22
N LEU A 148 13.99 -20.49 -0.15
CA LEU A 148 14.03 -19.81 1.14
C LEU A 148 15.41 -19.93 1.80
N VAL A 149 15.99 -21.13 1.83
CA VAL A 149 17.34 -21.37 2.35
C VAL A 149 18.39 -20.60 1.55
N HIS A 150 18.27 -20.60 0.21
CA HIS A 150 19.18 -19.82 -0.64
C HIS A 150 19.12 -18.33 -0.34
N ARG A 151 17.92 -17.76 -0.14
CA ARG A 151 17.75 -16.35 0.23
C ARG A 151 18.36 -16.03 1.60
N LEU A 152 18.19 -16.91 2.58
CA LEU A 152 18.80 -16.75 3.91
C LEU A 152 20.33 -16.82 3.83
N ALA A 153 20.88 -17.75 3.05
CA ALA A 153 22.32 -17.87 2.83
C ALA A 153 22.89 -16.65 2.07
N ALA A 154 22.16 -16.12 1.09
CA ALA A 154 22.53 -14.90 0.38
C ALA A 154 22.57 -13.69 1.32
N ALA A 155 21.55 -13.52 2.17
CA ALA A 155 21.54 -12.45 3.18
C ALA A 155 22.70 -12.59 4.19
N ALA A 156 23.05 -13.82 4.58
CA ALA A 156 24.22 -14.07 5.45
C ALA A 156 25.55 -13.69 4.78
N ARG A 157 25.74 -14.01 3.50
CA ARG A 157 26.92 -13.59 2.72
C ARG A 157 26.99 -12.07 2.54
N GLN A 158 25.86 -11.42 2.26
CA GLN A 158 25.80 -9.95 2.20
C GLN A 158 26.20 -9.33 3.54
N ARG A 159 25.71 -9.89 4.65
CA ARG A 159 26.07 -9.44 6.00
C ARG A 159 27.59 -9.57 6.25
N SER A 160 28.22 -10.68 5.87
CA SER A 160 29.67 -10.85 6.07
C SER A 160 30.49 -9.88 5.23
N LEU A 161 30.10 -9.64 3.97
CA LEU A 161 30.78 -8.70 3.08
C LEU A 161 30.65 -7.25 3.56
N ALA A 162 29.48 -6.87 4.08
CA ALA A 162 29.26 -5.55 4.65
C ALA A 162 30.08 -5.32 5.93
N LEU A 163 30.25 -6.35 6.76
CA LEU A 163 31.13 -6.30 7.93
C LEU A 163 32.61 -6.19 7.54
N GLU A 164 33.04 -6.93 6.51
CA GLU A 164 34.40 -6.81 5.94
C GLU A 164 34.68 -5.39 5.45
N ALA A 165 33.71 -4.77 4.75
CA ALA A 165 33.83 -3.41 4.25
C ALA A 165 33.84 -2.35 5.36
N ALA A 166 33.05 -2.52 6.42
CA ALA A 166 32.98 -1.57 7.53
C ALA A 166 34.23 -1.57 8.42
N GLY A 167 34.99 -2.66 8.43
CA GLY A 167 36.15 -2.82 9.28
C GLY A 167 35.80 -2.98 10.77
N PRO A 168 36.78 -2.80 11.68
CA PRO A 168 36.60 -3.06 13.11
C PRO A 168 35.91 -1.92 13.89
N ALA A 169 35.74 -0.75 13.28
CA ALA A 169 35.16 0.41 13.95
C ALA A 169 33.66 0.20 14.18
N ALA A 170 33.21 0.45 15.41
CA ALA A 170 31.80 0.39 15.78
C ALA A 170 31.44 1.55 16.69
N HIS A 171 30.30 2.18 16.43
CA HIS A 171 29.86 3.41 17.10
C HIS A 171 28.41 3.28 17.58
N PRO A 172 28.04 3.93 18.70
CA PRO A 172 26.66 3.94 19.16
C PRO A 172 25.74 4.64 18.13
N LEU A 173 24.47 4.24 18.12
CA LEU A 173 23.45 4.89 17.29
C LEU A 173 23.21 6.35 17.75
N PRO A 174 23.02 7.32 16.83
CA PRO A 174 22.66 8.70 17.17
C PRO A 174 21.45 8.79 18.12
N ALA A 175 21.40 9.85 18.94
CA ALA A 175 20.34 10.03 19.96
C ALA A 175 18.94 10.07 19.35
N ALA A 176 18.71 10.94 18.37
CA ALA A 176 17.47 10.99 17.59
C ALA A 176 17.02 9.63 17.04
N ALA A 177 17.94 8.82 16.48
CA ALA A 177 17.58 7.48 15.97
C ALA A 177 17.19 6.47 17.08
N ARG A 178 17.50 6.74 18.35
CA ARG A 178 17.11 5.91 19.50
C ARG A 178 15.65 6.16 19.92
N THR A 179 15.04 7.31 19.64
CA THR A 179 13.64 7.58 19.99
C THR A 179 12.70 6.88 19.01
N PHE A 180 13.05 6.82 17.72
CA PHE A 180 12.23 6.28 16.61
C PHE A 180 11.54 4.93 16.88
N ARG A 181 10.23 4.94 17.20
CA ARG A 181 9.46 3.73 17.57
C ARG A 181 8.79 3.06 16.36
N ARG A 182 9.26 1.87 15.99
CA ARG A 182 8.67 1.06 14.89
C ARG A 182 7.76 -0.06 15.41
N GLY A 183 6.68 -0.33 14.66
CA GLY A 183 5.83 -1.51 14.84
C GLY A 183 4.56 -1.31 15.68
N ARG A 184 4.36 -0.16 16.34
CA ARG A 184 3.16 0.12 17.16
C ARG A 184 1.85 -0.04 16.40
N LEU A 185 1.74 0.59 15.21
CA LEU A 185 0.56 0.48 14.36
C LEU A 185 0.26 -0.97 13.96
N SER A 186 1.31 -1.78 13.73
CA SER A 186 1.18 -3.19 13.38
C SER A 186 0.60 -4.02 14.53
N PHE A 187 0.94 -3.68 15.79
CA PHE A 187 0.36 -4.33 16.97
C PHE A 187 -1.09 -3.91 17.21
N VAL A 188 -1.43 -2.63 17.03
CA VAL A 188 -2.82 -2.15 17.13
C VAL A 188 -3.69 -2.86 16.09
N LEU A 189 -3.23 -2.90 14.83
CA LEU A 189 -3.93 -3.59 13.75
C LEU A 189 -4.05 -5.10 14.03
N ALA A 190 -3.01 -5.74 14.56
CA ALA A 190 -3.06 -7.15 14.95
C ALA A 190 -4.10 -7.40 16.04
N ALA A 191 -4.15 -6.58 17.08
CA ALA A 191 -5.10 -6.72 18.18
C ALA A 191 -6.55 -6.58 17.69
N LEU A 192 -6.83 -5.58 16.85
CA LEU A 192 -8.15 -5.37 16.26
C LEU A 192 -8.57 -6.57 15.40
N LEU A 193 -7.72 -7.03 14.48
CA LEU A 193 -8.03 -8.12 13.56
C LEU A 193 -8.14 -9.49 14.26
N LEU A 194 -7.37 -9.73 15.31
CA LEU A 194 -7.50 -10.94 16.13
C LEU A 194 -8.76 -10.88 17.00
N ALA A 195 -9.18 -9.70 17.46
CA ALA A 195 -10.47 -9.54 18.15
C ALA A 195 -11.64 -9.78 17.18
N VAL A 196 -11.54 -9.32 15.93
CA VAL A 196 -12.48 -9.65 14.86
C VAL A 196 -12.59 -11.17 14.68
N ALA A 197 -11.45 -11.87 14.53
CA ALA A 197 -11.44 -13.32 14.39
C ALA A 197 -12.02 -14.03 15.64
N GLY A 198 -11.67 -13.58 16.83
CA GLY A 198 -12.22 -14.13 18.08
C GLY A 198 -13.73 -13.95 18.19
N PHE A 199 -14.25 -12.80 17.75
CA PHE A 199 -15.69 -12.56 17.66
C PHE A 199 -16.37 -13.48 16.64
N GLY A 200 -15.79 -13.65 15.45
CA GLY A 200 -16.30 -14.58 14.44
C GLY A 200 -16.34 -16.02 14.94
N TYR A 201 -15.29 -16.46 15.62
CA TYR A 201 -15.24 -17.77 16.26
C TYR A 201 -16.35 -17.92 17.29
N TRP A 202 -16.53 -16.92 18.16
CA TRP A 202 -17.58 -16.93 19.16
C TRP A 202 -18.98 -16.98 18.55
N GLN A 203 -19.24 -16.23 17.47
CA GLN A 203 -20.53 -16.26 16.77
C GLN A 203 -20.81 -17.60 16.10
N ALA A 204 -19.82 -18.17 15.41
CA ALA A 204 -19.95 -19.51 14.81
C ALA A 204 -20.26 -20.57 15.87
N GLN A 205 -19.60 -20.51 17.04
CA GLN A 205 -19.90 -21.39 18.16
C GLN A 205 -21.32 -21.21 18.68
N GLN A 206 -21.81 -19.97 18.81
CA GLN A 206 -23.20 -19.73 19.23
C GLN A 206 -24.23 -20.32 18.26
N VAL A 207 -23.97 -20.25 16.95
CA VAL A 207 -24.84 -20.85 15.92
C VAL A 207 -24.83 -22.38 16.05
N ALA A 208 -23.64 -22.98 16.20
CA ALA A 208 -23.50 -24.41 16.38
C ALA A 208 -24.16 -24.92 17.68
N ASP A 209 -23.89 -24.26 18.81
CA ASP A 209 -24.46 -24.60 20.12
C ASP A 209 -25.99 -24.50 20.11
N ALA A 210 -26.54 -23.44 19.49
CA ALA A 210 -27.98 -23.25 19.37
C ALA A 210 -28.63 -24.33 18.50
N TYR A 211 -27.96 -24.77 17.42
CA TYR A 211 -28.40 -25.91 16.63
C TYR A 211 -28.38 -27.20 17.46
N GLU A 212 -27.28 -27.51 18.14
CA GLU A 212 -27.13 -28.75 18.91
C GLU A 212 -28.17 -28.85 20.03
N GLU A 213 -28.40 -27.76 20.78
CA GLU A 213 -29.41 -27.71 21.83
C GLU A 213 -30.82 -27.96 21.28
N ARG A 214 -31.15 -27.36 20.14
CA ARG A 214 -32.46 -27.51 19.50
C ARG A 214 -32.63 -28.89 18.88
N ALA A 215 -31.60 -29.40 18.20
CA ALA A 215 -31.60 -30.72 17.57
C ALA A 215 -31.72 -31.85 18.61
N ALA A 216 -31.15 -31.70 19.81
CA ALA A 216 -31.26 -32.69 20.88
C ALA A 216 -32.70 -32.94 21.37
N GLY A 217 -33.58 -31.93 21.24
CA GLY A 217 -35.01 -32.03 21.55
C GLY A 217 -35.89 -32.36 20.35
N ALA A 218 -35.34 -32.34 19.13
CA ALA A 218 -36.08 -32.46 17.89
C ALA A 218 -36.41 -33.91 17.51
N THR A 219 -37.42 -34.07 16.66
CA THR A 219 -37.78 -35.38 16.08
C THR A 219 -36.95 -35.66 14.83
N HIS A 220 -36.23 -36.78 14.81
CA HIS A 220 -35.47 -37.23 13.65
C HIS A 220 -36.39 -37.96 12.65
N LEU A 221 -36.43 -37.47 11.42
CA LEU A 221 -37.20 -38.05 10.32
C LEU A 221 -36.29 -38.31 9.12
N SER A 222 -36.68 -39.27 8.28
CA SER A 222 -36.01 -39.53 7.00
C SER A 222 -36.99 -39.23 5.88
N GLY A 223 -36.65 -38.22 5.08
CA GLY A 223 -37.48 -37.72 3.97
C GLY A 223 -36.93 -38.11 2.60
N ARG A 224 -37.73 -37.83 1.56
CA ARG A 224 -37.35 -38.00 0.16
C ARG A 224 -37.26 -36.64 -0.52
N VAL A 225 -36.17 -36.38 -1.23
CA VAL A 225 -36.02 -35.15 -2.03
C VAL A 225 -36.98 -35.20 -3.21
N THR A 226 -37.91 -34.24 -3.27
CA THR A 226 -38.94 -34.16 -4.32
C THR A 226 -38.58 -33.16 -5.42
N ALA A 227 -37.90 -32.07 -5.06
CA ALA A 227 -37.49 -31.04 -6.00
C ALA A 227 -36.22 -30.34 -5.50
N LEU A 228 -35.50 -29.77 -6.47
CA LEU A 228 -34.44 -28.80 -6.25
C LEU A 228 -34.82 -27.57 -7.08
N GLU A 229 -35.09 -26.47 -6.39
CA GLU A 229 -35.45 -25.19 -6.99
C GLU A 229 -34.34 -24.17 -6.73
N GLN A 230 -34.24 -23.14 -7.55
CA GLN A 230 -33.39 -22.00 -7.29
C GLN A 230 -34.30 -20.80 -7.08
N ASP A 231 -34.10 -20.07 -5.98
CA ASP A 231 -34.90 -18.89 -5.67
C ASP A 231 -34.51 -17.67 -6.52
N ASP A 232 -35.20 -16.54 -6.35
CA ASP A 232 -34.98 -15.31 -7.12
C ASP A 232 -33.59 -14.68 -6.91
N ASP A 233 -32.95 -14.93 -5.76
CA ASP A 233 -31.61 -14.48 -5.39
C ASP A 233 -30.52 -15.49 -5.81
N GLY A 234 -30.91 -16.62 -6.42
CA GLY A 234 -30.01 -17.64 -6.92
C GLY A 234 -29.62 -18.67 -5.86
N VAL A 235 -30.31 -18.72 -4.72
CA VAL A 235 -30.05 -19.70 -3.65
C VAL A 235 -30.72 -21.03 -3.99
N ASP A 236 -29.99 -22.12 -3.86
CA ASP A 236 -30.51 -23.46 -4.10
C ASP A 236 -31.36 -23.95 -2.91
N ILE A 237 -32.62 -24.30 -3.19
CA ILE A 237 -33.63 -24.74 -2.24
C ILE A 237 -33.99 -26.19 -2.49
N LEU A 238 -33.76 -27.02 -1.47
CA LEU A 238 -34.11 -28.43 -1.45
C LEU A 238 -35.53 -28.62 -0.87
N GLU A 239 -36.41 -29.27 -1.63
CA GLU A 239 -37.71 -29.71 -1.12
C GLU A 239 -37.68 -31.18 -0.72
N VAL A 240 -38.05 -31.46 0.52
CA VAL A 240 -38.05 -32.82 1.09
C VAL A 240 -39.43 -33.16 1.63
N GLU A 241 -40.00 -34.26 1.16
CA GLU A 241 -41.24 -34.81 1.70
C GLU A 241 -40.93 -35.78 2.85
N ALA A 242 -41.44 -35.48 4.04
CA ALA A 242 -41.32 -36.30 5.24
C ALA A 242 -42.62 -36.25 6.05
N ASP A 243 -43.07 -37.41 6.54
CA ASP A 243 -44.32 -37.54 7.32
C ASP A 243 -45.57 -36.90 6.66
N GLY A 244 -45.63 -36.95 5.32
CA GLY A 244 -46.72 -36.37 4.54
C GLY A 244 -46.74 -34.83 4.48
N ARG A 245 -45.64 -34.18 4.86
CA ARG A 245 -45.41 -32.73 4.73
C ARG A 245 -44.18 -32.46 3.87
N THR A 246 -44.19 -31.36 3.14
CA THR A 246 -43.03 -30.87 2.40
C THR A 246 -42.30 -29.83 3.24
N HIS A 247 -41.01 -30.02 3.41
CA HIS A 247 -40.09 -29.10 4.08
C HIS A 247 -39.14 -28.49 3.04
N ARG A 248 -38.83 -27.21 3.18
CA ARG A 248 -37.91 -26.47 2.29
C ARG A 248 -36.64 -26.13 3.07
N PHE A 249 -35.48 -26.38 2.47
CA PHE A 249 -34.17 -26.13 3.07
C PHE A 249 -33.29 -25.39 2.08
N GLU A 250 -32.59 -24.35 2.52
CA GLU A 250 -31.43 -23.82 1.78
C GLU A 250 -30.30 -24.85 1.86
N THR A 251 -29.60 -25.07 0.74
CA THR A 251 -28.49 -26.01 0.69
C THR A 251 -27.29 -25.43 -0.04
N ALA A 252 -26.10 -25.68 0.51
CA ALA A 252 -24.84 -25.23 -0.08
C ALA A 252 -24.30 -26.20 -1.14
N PHE A 253 -24.68 -27.48 -1.06
CA PHE A 253 -24.20 -28.55 -1.94
C PHE A 253 -25.38 -29.29 -2.60
N PRO A 254 -26.13 -28.65 -3.52
CA PRO A 254 -27.26 -29.28 -4.19
C PRO A 254 -26.89 -30.55 -4.96
N GLU A 255 -25.64 -30.67 -5.42
CA GLU A 255 -25.11 -31.86 -6.09
C GLU A 255 -25.09 -33.12 -5.22
N ASP A 256 -25.05 -32.97 -3.89
CA ASP A 256 -25.02 -34.08 -2.94
C ASP A 256 -26.43 -34.66 -2.69
N PHE A 257 -27.48 -33.94 -3.07
CA PHE A 257 -28.88 -34.29 -2.81
C PHE A 257 -29.71 -34.40 -4.10
N PRO A 258 -29.44 -35.40 -4.97
CA PRO A 258 -30.21 -35.57 -6.19
C PRO A 258 -31.68 -35.86 -5.89
N VAL A 259 -32.58 -35.43 -6.77
CA VAL A 259 -34.02 -35.75 -6.69
C VAL A 259 -34.21 -37.25 -6.55
N ASP A 260 -35.20 -37.66 -5.76
CA ASP A 260 -35.49 -39.04 -5.33
C ASP A 260 -34.50 -39.67 -4.33
N SER A 261 -33.46 -38.95 -3.90
CA SER A 261 -32.60 -39.39 -2.80
C SER A 261 -33.31 -39.32 -1.44
N ARG A 262 -32.78 -40.06 -0.46
CA ARG A 262 -33.23 -39.99 0.94
C ARG A 262 -32.27 -39.14 1.74
N VAL A 263 -32.83 -38.25 2.55
CA VAL A 263 -32.07 -37.37 3.44
C VAL A 263 -32.67 -37.42 4.84
N ASP A 264 -31.80 -37.29 5.84
CA ASP A 264 -32.23 -37.23 7.24
C ASP A 264 -32.41 -35.76 7.65
N ILE A 265 -33.53 -35.48 8.30
CA ILE A 265 -33.91 -34.15 8.78
C ILE A 265 -34.26 -34.21 10.26
N VAL A 266 -34.11 -33.09 10.95
CA VAL A 266 -34.61 -32.86 12.31
C VAL A 266 -35.73 -31.84 12.27
N VAL A 267 -36.83 -32.12 12.98
CA VAL A 267 -38.02 -31.25 13.02
C VAL A 267 -38.41 -30.96 14.46
N ASP A 268 -38.57 -29.68 14.78
CA ASP A 268 -39.07 -29.16 16.05
C ASP A 268 -40.11 -28.04 15.80
N GLY A 269 -41.40 -28.42 15.84
CA GLY A 269 -42.49 -27.51 15.55
C GLY A 269 -42.48 -27.05 14.09
N ASP A 270 -42.34 -25.73 13.88
CA ASP A 270 -42.24 -25.11 12.56
C ASP A 270 -40.78 -25.05 12.04
N TRP A 271 -39.80 -25.39 12.88
CA TRP A 271 -38.39 -25.44 12.51
C TRP A 271 -38.02 -26.82 11.98
N ALA A 272 -37.25 -26.85 10.91
CA ALA A 272 -36.63 -28.06 10.40
C ALA A 272 -35.21 -27.74 9.91
N ALA A 273 -34.28 -28.68 10.02
CA ALA A 273 -32.95 -28.60 9.43
C ALA A 273 -32.49 -29.94 8.84
N LEU A 274 -31.60 -29.88 7.86
CA LEU A 274 -30.90 -31.06 7.34
C LEU A 274 -29.90 -31.58 8.40
N VAL A 275 -29.77 -32.89 8.53
CA VAL A 275 -28.73 -33.47 9.41
C VAL A 275 -27.36 -33.38 8.75
N ALA A 276 -27.31 -33.52 7.41
CA ALA A 276 -26.08 -33.44 6.63
C ALA A 276 -25.50 -32.02 6.54
N GLU A 277 -26.36 -30.99 6.56
CA GLU A 277 -26.02 -29.57 6.57
C GLU A 277 -26.70 -28.90 7.79
N PRO A 278 -26.11 -29.02 8.99
CA PRO A 278 -26.79 -28.70 10.24
C PRO A 278 -27.05 -27.19 10.43
N TYR A 279 -26.10 -26.36 10.03
CA TYR A 279 -26.17 -24.90 10.16
C TYR A 279 -25.24 -24.24 9.14
N ASP A 280 -25.54 -22.99 8.78
CA ASP A 280 -24.62 -22.16 7.98
C ASP A 280 -23.78 -21.27 8.92
N ALA A 281 -22.47 -21.51 8.93
CA ALA A 281 -21.47 -20.67 9.60
C ALA A 281 -20.44 -20.08 8.64
N PHE A 282 -20.65 -20.21 7.32
CA PHE A 282 -19.63 -19.91 6.30
C PHE A 282 -19.16 -18.45 6.38
N GLY A 283 -20.08 -17.50 6.55
CA GLY A 283 -19.74 -16.09 6.73
C GLY A 283 -18.84 -15.83 7.95
N TRP A 284 -19.10 -16.52 9.06
CA TRP A 284 -18.30 -16.43 10.27
C TRP A 284 -16.92 -17.08 10.11
N GLU A 285 -16.85 -18.23 9.44
CA GLU A 285 -15.60 -18.92 9.11
C GLU A 285 -14.68 -18.06 8.24
N LEU A 286 -15.25 -17.39 7.22
CA LEU A 286 -14.50 -16.49 6.34
C LEU A 286 -13.95 -15.28 7.12
N LEU A 287 -14.71 -14.78 8.09
CA LEU A 287 -14.28 -13.71 9.00
C LEU A 287 -13.17 -14.18 9.95
N VAL A 288 -13.26 -15.40 10.50
CA VAL A 288 -12.19 -16.01 11.30
C VAL A 288 -10.92 -16.19 10.47
N LEU A 289 -11.03 -16.72 9.24
CA LEU A 289 -9.91 -16.91 8.32
C LEU A 289 -9.24 -15.57 8.00
N GLY A 290 -10.01 -14.60 7.51
CA GLY A 290 -9.50 -13.28 7.11
C GLY A 290 -8.90 -12.51 8.28
N GLY A 291 -9.59 -12.47 9.41
CA GLY A 291 -9.13 -11.82 10.65
C GLY A 291 -7.87 -12.47 11.20
N SER A 292 -7.80 -13.81 11.23
CA SER A 292 -6.63 -14.55 11.71
C SER A 292 -5.42 -14.34 10.82
N VAL A 293 -5.58 -14.46 9.50
CA VAL A 293 -4.49 -14.25 8.53
C VAL A 293 -3.96 -12.83 8.63
N ALA A 294 -4.83 -11.82 8.57
CA ALA A 294 -4.41 -10.42 8.59
C ALA A 294 -3.86 -10.00 9.97
N GLY A 295 -4.47 -10.50 11.05
CA GLY A 295 -4.04 -10.26 12.43
C GLY A 295 -2.67 -10.88 12.74
N LEU A 296 -2.46 -12.16 12.41
CA LEU A 296 -1.18 -12.84 12.60
C LEU A 296 -0.08 -12.28 11.69
N ALA A 297 -0.39 -11.93 10.44
CA ALA A 297 0.57 -11.27 9.56
C ALA A 297 1.03 -9.91 10.14
N SER A 298 0.08 -9.11 10.64
CA SER A 298 0.36 -7.83 11.30
C SER A 298 1.16 -8.01 12.60
N LEU A 299 0.85 -9.05 13.38
CA LEU A 299 1.59 -9.38 14.60
C LEU A 299 3.05 -9.73 14.27
N VAL A 300 3.29 -10.62 13.31
CA VAL A 300 4.63 -11.02 12.88
C VAL A 300 5.42 -9.83 12.33
N ASN A 301 4.79 -8.94 11.55
CA ASN A 301 5.43 -7.71 11.07
C ASN A 301 5.80 -6.76 12.21
N GLY A 302 4.93 -6.62 13.22
CA GLY A 302 5.18 -5.82 14.41
C GLY A 302 6.36 -6.37 15.22
N VAL A 303 6.38 -7.68 15.46
CA VAL A 303 7.48 -8.38 16.16
C VAL A 303 8.79 -8.27 15.38
N ASP A 304 8.76 -8.48 14.06
CA ASP A 304 9.93 -8.35 13.21
C ASP A 304 10.47 -6.91 13.21
N GLY A 305 9.62 -5.90 13.07
CA GLY A 305 10.03 -4.49 13.20
C GLY A 305 10.59 -4.16 14.58
N LEU A 306 9.97 -4.63 15.65
CA LEU A 306 10.45 -4.42 17.01
C LEU A 306 11.80 -5.10 17.26
N THR A 307 11.97 -6.33 16.78
CA THR A 307 13.23 -7.08 16.97
C THR A 307 14.38 -6.48 16.18
N ARG A 308 14.12 -5.95 14.99
CA ARG A 308 15.12 -5.24 14.17
C ARG A 308 15.48 -3.88 14.76
N ALA A 309 14.50 -3.09 15.20
CA ALA A 309 14.74 -1.83 15.91
C ALA A 309 15.55 -2.06 17.19
N LYS A 310 15.23 -3.10 17.98
CA LYS A 310 16.02 -3.50 19.15
C LYS A 310 17.44 -3.89 18.79
N ARG A 311 17.67 -4.57 17.67
CA ARG A 311 19.03 -4.93 17.20
C ARG A 311 19.82 -3.70 16.78
N LEU A 312 19.19 -2.74 16.10
CA LEU A 312 19.83 -1.48 15.72
C LEU A 312 20.22 -0.67 16.97
N ARG A 313 19.43 -0.74 18.03
CA ARG A 313 19.75 -0.09 19.32
C ARG A 313 20.74 -0.88 20.18
N ARG A 314 21.12 -2.11 19.79
CA ARG A 314 21.87 -3.02 20.65
C ARG A 314 23.38 -2.81 20.49
N GLY A 315 23.91 -1.89 21.30
CA GLY A 315 25.35 -1.66 21.42
C GLY A 315 25.96 -0.97 20.19
N PRO A 316 27.30 -0.88 20.14
CA PRO A 316 28.00 -0.27 19.02
C PRO A 316 27.74 -0.99 17.70
N LEU A 317 27.45 -0.22 16.65
CA LEU A 317 27.16 -0.69 15.30
C LEU A 317 28.31 -0.41 14.35
N PRO A 318 28.57 -1.26 13.34
CA PRO A 318 29.47 -0.92 12.26
C PRO A 318 28.91 0.27 11.47
N VAL A 319 29.82 1.10 10.97
CA VAL A 319 29.51 2.32 10.22
C VAL A 319 30.19 2.30 8.87
N LEU A 320 29.50 2.80 7.85
CA LEU A 320 30.00 2.91 6.48
C LEU A 320 29.74 4.32 5.96
N ARG A 321 30.75 4.95 5.37
CA ARG A 321 30.55 6.18 4.61
C ARG A 321 30.03 5.83 3.22
N VAL A 322 28.94 6.47 2.82
CA VAL A 322 28.21 6.20 1.60
C VAL A 322 27.72 7.50 0.97
N LEU A 323 27.20 7.42 -0.25
CA LEU A 323 26.45 8.51 -0.86
C LEU A 323 24.97 8.12 -0.91
N VAL A 324 24.07 9.05 -0.61
CA VAL A 324 22.62 8.82 -0.61
C VAL A 324 21.90 9.83 -1.48
N ARG A 325 20.80 9.39 -2.11
CA ARG A 325 19.92 10.26 -2.88
C ARG A 325 18.48 9.79 -2.72
N GLU A 326 17.58 10.73 -2.46
CA GLU A 326 16.15 10.45 -2.54
C GLU A 326 15.72 10.29 -4.01
N GLY A 327 14.93 9.26 -4.29
CA GLY A 327 14.38 8.99 -5.60
C GLY A 327 13.28 9.99 -5.94
N HIS A 328 13.49 10.77 -6.99
CA HIS A 328 12.59 11.84 -7.41
C HIS A 328 11.14 11.39 -7.69
N ASP A 329 10.97 10.14 -8.15
CA ASP A 329 9.66 9.60 -8.55
C ASP A 329 9.04 8.65 -7.50
N ASP A 330 9.84 8.07 -6.59
CA ASP A 330 9.40 6.99 -5.69
C ASP A 330 9.61 7.26 -4.19
N GLY A 331 10.24 8.39 -3.82
CA GLY A 331 10.52 8.75 -2.42
C GLY A 331 11.40 7.73 -1.70
N ARG A 332 12.09 6.84 -2.44
CA ARG A 332 13.00 5.86 -1.86
C ARG A 332 14.37 6.48 -1.68
N THR A 333 15.02 6.17 -0.58
CA THR A 333 16.42 6.50 -0.37
C THR A 333 17.28 5.46 -1.08
N TRP A 334 18.03 5.89 -2.07
CA TRP A 334 19.00 5.11 -2.82
C TRP A 334 20.40 5.34 -2.28
N VAL A 335 21.14 4.25 -2.06
CA VAL A 335 22.52 4.30 -1.54
C VAL A 335 23.50 3.91 -2.63
N PHE A 336 24.59 4.67 -2.73
CA PHE A 336 25.68 4.54 -3.71
C PHE A 336 27.02 4.42 -2.98
N ALA A 337 28.04 3.97 -3.71
CA ALA A 337 29.38 3.85 -3.16
C ALA A 337 29.98 5.24 -2.89
N ALA A 338 30.85 5.35 -1.89
CA ALA A 338 31.51 6.62 -1.53
C ALA A 338 32.36 7.20 -2.68
N ASP A 339 32.85 6.34 -3.57
CA ASP A 339 33.66 6.69 -4.75
C ASP A 339 32.84 6.81 -6.05
N ASP A 340 31.50 6.85 -5.98
CA ASP A 340 30.59 7.12 -7.11
C ASP A 340 29.96 8.53 -7.02
N PRO A 341 30.74 9.61 -7.21
CA PRO A 341 30.27 10.98 -7.03
C PRO A 341 29.18 11.40 -8.02
N GLU A 342 28.97 10.63 -9.09
CA GLU A 342 27.89 10.86 -10.05
C GLU A 342 26.57 10.17 -9.62
N GLY A 343 26.63 9.21 -8.69
CA GLY A 343 25.49 8.43 -8.22
C GLY A 343 24.84 7.65 -9.36
N LEU A 344 25.65 6.96 -10.17
CA LEU A 344 25.19 6.21 -11.34
C LEU A 344 24.84 4.75 -11.00
N ARG A 345 25.46 4.20 -9.95
CA ARG A 345 25.42 2.77 -9.63
C ARG A 345 24.80 2.56 -8.25
N PRO A 346 23.46 2.52 -8.14
CA PRO A 346 22.82 2.23 -6.87
C PRO A 346 23.20 0.84 -6.37
N ILE A 347 23.36 0.71 -5.05
CA ILE A 347 23.72 -0.54 -4.38
C ILE A 347 22.48 -1.14 -3.69
N LEU A 348 21.75 -0.30 -2.98
CA LEU A 348 20.56 -0.70 -2.24
C LEU A 348 19.59 0.46 -2.10
N HIS A 349 18.36 0.14 -1.69
CA HIS A 349 17.32 1.12 -1.46
C HIS A 349 16.38 0.70 -0.33
N PHE A 350 15.74 1.70 0.27
CA PHE A 350 14.71 1.57 1.29
C PHE A 350 13.94 2.90 1.40
N HIS A 351 12.78 2.90 2.05
CA HIS A 351 12.15 4.15 2.49
C HIS A 351 12.69 4.50 3.87
N SER A 352 12.93 5.78 4.11
CA SER A 352 13.31 6.33 5.41
C SER A 352 12.33 7.42 5.86
N LEU A 353 12.36 7.69 7.15
CA LEU A 353 11.71 8.85 7.78
C LEU A 353 12.73 9.53 8.69
N TYR A 354 12.59 10.84 8.87
CA TYR A 354 13.34 11.60 9.86
C TYR A 354 13.05 11.08 11.27
N ALA A 355 14.10 11.05 12.08
CA ALA A 355 14.01 10.83 13.51
C ALA A 355 14.21 12.17 14.21
N PHE A 356 13.24 12.57 15.04
CA PHE A 356 13.29 13.79 15.83
C PHE A 356 13.84 13.45 17.22
N ASP A 357 14.65 14.35 17.80
CA ASP A 357 14.93 14.29 19.24
C ASP A 357 13.70 14.89 19.95
N ASP A 358 13.04 14.06 20.78
CA ASP A 358 11.87 14.45 21.56
C ASP A 358 12.34 15.35 22.75
N GLU A 359 12.86 16.55 22.48
CA GLU A 359 13.12 17.56 23.53
C GLU A 359 11.97 18.58 23.67
N ASP A 360 10.96 18.59 22.78
CA ASP A 360 9.85 19.57 22.80
C ASP A 360 8.44 18.93 22.91
N GLU A 361 8.30 17.75 23.52
CA GLU A 361 7.00 17.28 24.03
C GLU A 361 6.96 17.45 25.57
N GLU A 362 7.25 18.65 26.06
CA GLU A 362 6.71 19.10 27.35
C GLU A 362 5.32 19.69 27.09
N ASP A 363 4.33 19.06 27.71
CA ASP A 363 2.96 19.52 27.95
C ASP A 363 2.67 21.00 27.60
N ASP A 364 2.11 21.27 26.41
CA ASP A 364 1.44 22.54 26.09
C ASP A 364 0.05 22.55 26.75
N ASP A 365 0.08 22.61 28.09
CA ASP A 365 -0.99 23.21 28.88
C ASP A 365 -0.78 24.73 28.82
N GLY A 366 -1.62 25.35 28.00
CA GLY A 366 -1.87 26.78 27.79
C GLY A 366 -1.10 27.83 28.60
N ASP A 367 -0.65 28.87 27.89
CA ASP A 367 -1.09 30.23 28.17
C ASP A 367 -0.85 31.14 26.95
N GLU A 368 -1.91 31.83 26.53
CA GLU A 368 -1.86 33.00 25.66
C GLU A 368 -1.14 34.12 26.41
N GLU A 369 -0.06 34.69 25.87
CA GLU A 369 0.30 36.08 26.16
C GLU A 369 1.10 36.69 25.00
N ASP A 370 0.53 37.77 24.47
CA ASP A 370 1.11 38.69 23.50
C ASP A 370 2.42 39.29 24.03
N ASP A 371 3.42 39.47 23.16
CA ASP A 371 4.27 40.67 23.22
C ASP A 371 4.97 40.89 21.86
N ASP A 372 4.60 42.01 21.23
CA ASP A 372 5.32 42.64 20.12
C ASP A 372 6.64 43.22 20.64
N GLU A 373 7.78 42.94 20.00
CA GLU A 373 8.85 43.96 19.92
C GLU A 373 9.78 43.75 18.71
N ASP A 374 9.78 44.78 17.86
CA ASP A 374 10.64 45.00 16.69
C ASP A 374 12.13 44.95 17.05
N GLY A 375 12.88 44.17 16.28
CA GLY A 375 14.34 44.13 16.30
C GLY A 375 14.91 43.94 14.91
N SER A 376 14.92 45.01 14.10
CA SER A 376 15.61 45.07 12.81
C SER A 376 17.11 44.76 12.94
N ASP A 377 17.61 43.76 12.22
CA ASP A 377 19.01 43.74 11.80
C ASP A 377 19.11 43.35 10.31
N ALA A 378 19.80 44.20 9.57
CA ALA A 378 19.89 44.21 8.13
C ALA A 378 21.08 43.35 7.70
N GLY A 379 20.80 42.14 7.21
CA GLY A 379 21.83 41.22 6.71
C GLY A 379 21.38 40.26 5.62
N ASP A 380 20.14 40.37 5.12
CA ASP A 380 19.51 39.33 4.29
C ASP A 380 18.99 39.84 2.94
N ASP A 381 19.87 40.47 2.14
CA ASP A 381 19.58 40.72 0.72
C ASP A 381 20.24 39.66 -0.19
N SER A 382 21.13 38.82 0.36
CA SER A 382 21.83 37.79 -0.42
C SER A 382 21.20 36.40 -0.28
N GLU A 383 20.57 36.05 0.84
CA GLU A 383 19.88 34.78 1.03
C GLU A 383 18.55 34.79 0.26
N ALA A 384 17.79 35.88 0.37
CA ALA A 384 16.57 36.11 -0.40
C ALA A 384 16.77 36.02 -1.93
N VAL A 385 17.90 36.49 -2.47
CA VAL A 385 18.21 36.43 -3.91
C VAL A 385 18.62 35.02 -4.35
N VAL A 386 19.30 34.25 -3.49
CA VAL A 386 19.66 32.84 -3.73
C VAL A 386 18.41 31.95 -3.65
N GLU A 387 17.52 32.23 -2.70
CA GLU A 387 16.24 31.57 -2.53
C GLU A 387 15.30 31.84 -3.72
N LEU A 388 15.21 33.09 -4.20
CA LEU A 388 14.48 33.46 -5.42
C LEU A 388 15.03 32.77 -6.68
N GLY A 389 16.36 32.58 -6.76
CA GLY A 389 17.00 31.82 -7.85
C GLY A 389 16.64 30.33 -7.83
N ARG A 390 16.61 29.73 -6.64
CA ARG A 390 16.19 28.35 -6.42
C ARG A 390 14.71 28.15 -6.70
N ILE A 391 13.87 29.10 -6.29
CA ILE A 391 12.44 29.14 -6.57
C ILE A 391 12.19 29.30 -8.08
N ALA A 392 12.98 30.12 -8.78
CA ALA A 392 12.88 30.26 -10.24
C ALA A 392 13.29 28.97 -11.00
N GLU A 393 14.27 28.21 -10.51
CA GLU A 393 14.63 26.87 -11.03
C GLU A 393 13.53 25.83 -10.75
N ILE A 394 13.01 25.79 -9.51
CA ILE A 394 11.86 24.96 -9.10
C ILE A 394 10.62 25.30 -9.92
N LEU A 395 10.46 26.52 -10.40
CA LEU A 395 9.33 26.91 -11.22
C LEU A 395 9.53 26.52 -12.71
N ARG A 396 10.76 26.37 -13.23
CA ARG A 396 11.05 26.12 -14.68
C ARG A 396 10.75 24.72 -15.23
N GLY A 397 10.27 23.77 -14.44
CA GLY A 397 10.00 22.40 -14.94
C GLY A 397 11.15 21.43 -14.74
N GLU A 398 12.31 21.96 -14.37
CA GLU A 398 13.56 21.26 -14.11
C GLU A 398 13.70 21.12 -12.59
N ASP A 399 12.97 20.19 -11.95
CA ASP A 399 13.41 19.78 -10.63
C ASP A 399 14.81 19.16 -10.83
N PRO A 400 15.88 19.74 -10.30
CA PRO A 400 17.14 19.02 -10.23
C PRO A 400 16.84 17.74 -9.43
N ALA A 401 17.41 16.61 -9.87
CA ALA A 401 17.36 15.41 -9.06
C ALA A 401 17.82 15.78 -7.64
N PRO A 402 17.17 15.28 -6.57
CA PRO A 402 17.60 15.54 -5.20
C PRO A 402 19.12 15.40 -5.10
N PRO A 403 19.81 16.30 -4.39
CA PRO A 403 21.27 16.30 -4.38
C PRO A 403 21.79 14.96 -3.90
N LEU A 404 22.95 14.56 -4.43
CA LEU A 404 23.67 13.44 -3.86
C LEU A 404 24.29 13.92 -2.54
N ARG A 405 24.00 13.26 -1.43
CA ARG A 405 24.45 13.65 -0.09
C ARG A 405 25.51 12.66 0.39
N GLU A 406 26.59 13.14 0.97
CA GLU A 406 27.45 12.29 1.78
C GLU A 406 26.71 11.88 3.05
N ALA A 407 26.81 10.60 3.41
CA ALA A 407 26.13 10.08 4.58
C ALA A 407 26.97 9.01 5.30
N VAL A 408 26.71 8.85 6.60
CA VAL A 408 27.21 7.74 7.40
C VAL A 408 26.06 6.79 7.68
N LEU A 409 26.18 5.56 7.19
CA LEU A 409 25.22 4.48 7.40
C LEU A 409 25.58 3.70 8.67
N TYR A 410 24.62 3.60 9.61
CA TYR A 410 24.72 2.84 10.85
C TYR A 410 24.03 1.49 10.72
N GLY A 411 24.76 0.42 11.06
CA GLY A 411 24.29 -0.96 10.99
C GLY A 411 24.83 -1.72 9.78
N VAL A 412 24.63 -3.05 9.76
CA VAL A 412 25.15 -3.91 8.69
C VAL A 412 24.12 -4.00 7.55
N PRO A 413 24.37 -3.43 6.35
CA PRO A 413 23.47 -3.59 5.23
C PRO A 413 23.46 -5.04 4.70
N TYR A 414 22.28 -5.66 4.67
CA TYR A 414 22.00 -6.92 3.98
C TYR A 414 20.51 -6.95 3.58
N ALA A 415 20.11 -7.79 2.63
CA ALA A 415 18.71 -7.90 2.24
C ALA A 415 17.82 -8.26 3.45
N GLY A 416 16.88 -7.39 3.82
CA GLY A 416 16.05 -7.56 5.00
C GLY A 416 16.58 -6.88 6.28
N ALA A 417 17.70 -6.15 6.22
CA ALA A 417 18.21 -5.38 7.36
C ALA A 417 17.40 -4.11 7.63
N GLU A 418 17.60 -3.54 8.82
CA GLU A 418 17.27 -2.15 9.15
C GLU A 418 18.57 -1.38 9.35
N VAL A 419 18.57 -0.14 8.90
CA VAL A 419 19.69 0.81 8.96
C VAL A 419 19.17 2.18 9.36
N ALA A 420 20.06 3.01 9.89
CA ALA A 420 19.86 4.44 10.01
C ALA A 420 21.01 5.15 9.29
N PHE A 421 20.80 6.38 8.84
CA PHE A 421 21.89 7.18 8.29
C PHE A 421 21.81 8.61 8.77
N VAL A 422 22.95 9.25 8.71
CA VAL A 422 23.16 10.65 9.08
C VAL A 422 23.66 11.34 7.82
N SER A 423 22.94 12.36 7.37
CA SER A 423 23.30 13.14 6.18
C SER A 423 22.93 14.60 6.34
N ARG A 424 23.48 15.43 5.46
CA ARG A 424 23.14 16.85 5.39
C ARG A 424 22.23 17.09 4.20
N ASP A 425 21.08 17.72 4.42
CA ASP A 425 20.05 17.89 3.38
C ASP A 425 20.50 18.86 2.29
N ASP A 426 21.23 19.91 2.69
CA ASP A 426 21.82 20.90 1.80
C ASP A 426 23.18 21.39 2.29
N ALA A 427 24.04 21.83 1.36
CA ALA A 427 25.37 22.36 1.69
C ALA A 427 25.34 23.64 2.53
N ASP A 428 24.22 24.36 2.51
CA ASP A 428 24.01 25.63 3.22
C ASP A 428 23.34 25.42 4.60
N ASP A 429 22.66 24.28 4.82
CA ASP A 429 21.94 23.99 6.06
C ASP A 429 22.87 23.38 7.12
N PRO A 430 23.24 24.07 8.21
CA PRO A 430 24.20 23.55 9.18
C PRO A 430 23.71 22.31 9.94
N GLU A 431 22.41 22.03 9.90
CA GLU A 431 21.80 20.92 10.62
C GLU A 431 21.99 19.59 9.89
N VAL A 432 22.22 18.53 10.67
CA VAL A 432 22.42 17.19 10.15
C VAL A 432 21.18 16.36 10.44
N SER A 433 20.55 15.86 9.39
CA SER A 433 19.36 15.04 9.49
C SER A 433 19.72 13.59 9.84
N VAL A 434 18.97 13.04 10.80
CA VAL A 434 19.06 11.62 11.17
C VAL A 434 17.83 10.91 10.61
N GLU A 435 18.05 9.98 9.68
CA GLU A 435 16.98 9.25 9.01
C GLU A 435 17.02 7.76 9.38
N CYS A 436 15.86 7.18 9.70
CA CYS A 436 15.71 5.75 10.01
C CYS A 436 14.96 5.03 8.91
N SER A 437 15.43 3.83 8.51
CA SER A 437 14.71 3.01 7.54
C SER A 437 13.35 2.54 8.08
N VAL A 438 12.28 2.74 7.29
CA VAL A 438 10.90 2.27 7.57
C VAL A 438 10.49 1.06 6.73
N THR A 439 11.29 0.72 5.71
CA THR A 439 11.20 -0.56 5.02
C THR A 439 12.52 -1.30 5.11
N ALA A 440 12.48 -2.62 4.99
CA ALA A 440 13.69 -3.41 5.00
C ALA A 440 14.59 -3.09 3.78
N VAL A 441 15.90 -3.13 3.98
CA VAL A 441 16.90 -2.92 2.93
C VAL A 441 16.69 -3.91 1.78
N LYS A 442 16.63 -3.39 0.55
CA LYS A 442 16.55 -4.18 -0.68
C LYS A 442 17.75 -3.88 -1.60
N PRO A 443 18.34 -4.90 -2.23
CA PRO A 443 19.42 -4.69 -3.18
C PRO A 443 18.90 -4.03 -4.47
N ALA A 444 19.68 -3.12 -5.04
CA ALA A 444 19.33 -2.39 -6.27
C ALA A 444 19.61 -3.23 -7.53
N VAL A 445 19.04 -4.43 -7.59
CA VAL A 445 19.06 -5.27 -8.80
C VAL A 445 17.84 -5.01 -9.67
N PRO A 446 17.95 -5.10 -11.01
CA PRO A 446 16.79 -5.05 -11.89
C PRO A 446 15.79 -6.15 -11.47
N GLY A 447 14.59 -5.74 -11.08
CA GLY A 447 13.52 -6.68 -10.76
C GLY A 447 13.04 -7.41 -12.02
N LEU A 448 12.27 -8.49 -11.84
CA LEU A 448 11.51 -9.10 -12.94
C LEU A 448 10.52 -8.10 -13.57
N VAL A 449 10.07 -7.10 -12.80
CA VAL A 449 9.10 -6.07 -13.20
C VAL A 449 9.59 -4.64 -12.87
N GLU A 450 10.37 -4.45 -11.81
CA GLU A 450 10.92 -3.13 -11.43
C GLU A 450 12.14 -2.75 -12.28
N ARG A 451 12.02 -1.62 -12.99
CA ARG A 451 13.13 -0.92 -13.63
C ARG A 451 13.89 -0.16 -12.54
N GLY A 452 15.20 -0.39 -12.43
CA GLY A 452 16.08 0.40 -11.56
C GLY A 452 16.07 1.89 -11.93
N PRO A 453 16.87 2.74 -11.26
CA PRO A 453 16.94 4.19 -11.50
C PRO A 453 17.65 4.53 -12.82
N GLN A 454 17.55 3.64 -13.82
CA GLN A 454 17.93 3.92 -15.18
C GLN A 454 16.99 5.00 -15.68
N ARG A 455 17.46 6.24 -15.49
CA ARG A 455 16.94 7.52 -16.00
C ARG A 455 16.10 7.20 -17.22
N ARG A 456 14.78 7.04 -17.02
CA ARG A 456 13.87 6.94 -18.15
C ARG A 456 14.19 8.20 -18.91
N LYS A 457 14.81 8.07 -20.09
CA LYS A 457 14.75 9.12 -21.10
C LYS A 457 13.26 9.29 -21.30
N ARG A 458 12.71 10.28 -20.60
CA ARG A 458 11.30 10.66 -20.58
C ARG A 458 10.95 10.79 -22.06
N LYS A 459 10.15 9.85 -22.59
CA LYS A 459 9.90 9.76 -24.04
C LYS A 459 9.13 10.97 -24.56
N SER A 460 8.63 11.80 -23.66
CA SER A 460 8.16 13.14 -23.97
C SER A 460 9.05 14.14 -23.22
N PRO A 461 9.79 15.02 -23.91
CA PRO A 461 10.34 16.20 -23.27
C PRO A 461 9.17 16.94 -22.62
N ARG A 462 9.28 17.33 -21.34
CA ARG A 462 8.40 18.36 -20.77
C ARG A 462 8.50 19.55 -21.71
N ARG A 463 7.37 20.06 -22.21
CA ARG A 463 7.40 21.30 -22.99
C ARG A 463 7.97 22.39 -22.09
N SER A 464 8.88 23.19 -22.60
CA SER A 464 9.46 24.27 -21.80
C SER A 464 8.36 25.25 -21.43
N VAL A 465 8.52 25.94 -20.29
CA VAL A 465 7.53 26.95 -19.89
C VAL A 465 7.37 28.02 -20.96
N ASP A 466 8.44 28.35 -21.70
CA ASP A 466 8.39 29.27 -22.83
C ASP A 466 7.58 28.71 -24.02
N GLU A 467 7.67 27.41 -24.32
CA GLU A 467 6.86 26.76 -25.36
C GLU A 467 5.36 26.77 -25.01
N ILE A 468 5.03 26.56 -23.72
CA ILE A 468 3.65 26.59 -23.23
C ILE A 468 3.12 28.02 -23.18
N ALA A 469 3.93 28.98 -22.69
CA ALA A 469 3.60 30.40 -22.63
C ALA A 469 3.33 30.99 -24.03
N VAL A 470 4.10 30.59 -25.05
CA VAL A 470 3.87 31.01 -26.46
C VAL A 470 2.55 30.47 -26.99
N GLY A 471 2.10 29.30 -26.51
CA GLY A 471 0.78 28.73 -26.83
C GLY A 471 -0.38 29.31 -26.01
N MET A 472 -0.10 30.13 -24.98
CA MET A 472 -1.11 30.78 -24.15
C MET A 472 -1.40 32.20 -24.62
N THR A 473 -2.64 32.48 -24.99
CA THR A 473 -3.10 33.86 -25.24
C THR A 473 -3.37 34.58 -23.92
N PRO A 474 -2.89 35.82 -23.69
CA PRO A 474 -3.35 36.62 -22.57
C PRO A 474 -4.88 36.74 -22.60
N THR A 475 -5.55 36.49 -21.47
CA THR A 475 -7.01 36.52 -21.37
C THR A 475 -7.43 37.45 -20.25
N THR A 476 -8.38 38.34 -20.54
CA THR A 476 -8.99 39.21 -19.53
C THR A 476 -9.86 38.39 -18.57
N ASP A 477 -10.58 37.39 -19.09
CA ASP A 477 -11.48 36.52 -18.34
C ASP A 477 -10.74 35.46 -17.48
N PRO A 478 -11.33 35.04 -16.34
CA PRO A 478 -10.82 33.94 -15.51
C PRO A 478 -10.68 32.63 -16.27
N ARG A 479 -9.55 31.94 -16.08
CA ARG A 479 -9.28 30.65 -16.74
C ARG A 479 -9.76 29.49 -15.90
N VAL A 480 -10.54 28.59 -16.50
CA VAL A 480 -11.18 27.47 -15.80
C VAL A 480 -10.72 26.13 -16.35
N TRP A 481 -10.28 25.24 -15.48
CA TRP A 481 -10.04 23.83 -15.76
C TRP A 481 -11.01 22.96 -14.95
N THR A 482 -11.70 22.04 -15.61
CA THR A 482 -12.66 21.12 -14.98
C THR A 482 -12.33 19.67 -15.26
N ALA A 483 -12.83 18.78 -14.39
CA ALA A 483 -12.93 17.34 -14.64
C ALA A 483 -13.46 17.04 -16.06
N HIS A 484 -12.73 16.18 -16.78
CA HIS A 484 -13.09 15.77 -18.15
C HIS A 484 -13.94 14.50 -18.17
N GLY A 485 -14.44 14.12 -19.35
CA GLY A 485 -15.36 12.98 -19.49
C GLY A 485 -14.85 11.66 -18.90
N PHE A 486 -13.54 11.43 -18.87
CA PHE A 486 -12.97 10.23 -18.26
C PHE A 486 -12.92 10.31 -16.73
N SER A 487 -12.53 11.45 -16.16
CA SER A 487 -12.62 11.69 -14.70
C SER A 487 -14.06 11.52 -14.20
N ARG A 488 -15.03 12.00 -15.00
CA ARG A 488 -16.45 11.79 -14.74
C ARG A 488 -16.88 10.33 -14.88
N ALA A 489 -16.32 9.58 -15.84
CA ALA A 489 -16.58 8.14 -15.99
C ALA A 489 -16.04 7.34 -14.79
N VAL A 490 -14.86 7.69 -14.28
CA VAL A 490 -14.31 7.11 -13.04
C VAL A 490 -15.21 7.46 -11.85
N GLY A 491 -15.63 8.72 -11.72
CA GLY A 491 -16.59 9.13 -10.69
C GLY A 491 -17.92 8.39 -10.77
N LEU A 492 -18.46 8.16 -11.98
CA LEU A 492 -19.66 7.36 -12.20
C LEU A 492 -19.46 5.88 -11.85
N GLY A 493 -18.30 5.30 -12.19
CA GLY A 493 -17.96 3.93 -11.79
C GLY A 493 -17.86 3.78 -10.27
N LEU A 494 -17.20 4.74 -9.60
CA LEU A 494 -17.13 4.77 -8.14
C LEU A 494 -18.51 4.96 -7.50
N LEU A 495 -19.40 5.74 -8.12
CA LEU A 495 -20.78 5.93 -7.67
C LEU A 495 -21.59 4.62 -7.78
N LEU A 496 -21.40 3.84 -8.84
CA LEU A 496 -22.01 2.51 -8.97
C LEU A 496 -21.48 1.54 -7.90
N VAL A 497 -20.17 1.54 -7.65
CA VAL A 497 -19.57 0.75 -6.56
C VAL A 497 -20.11 1.19 -5.20
N GLN A 498 -20.29 2.49 -4.99
CA GLN A 498 -20.90 3.03 -3.77
C GLN A 498 -22.34 2.55 -3.60
N GLY A 499 -23.17 2.67 -4.64
CA GLY A 499 -24.58 2.28 -4.60
C GLY A 499 -24.76 0.78 -4.38
N GLY A 500 -23.98 -0.04 -5.09
CA GLY A 500 -23.98 -1.50 -4.92
C GLY A 500 -23.41 -1.94 -3.58
N GLY A 501 -22.37 -1.26 -3.07
CA GLY A 501 -21.82 -1.53 -1.74
C GLY A 501 -22.78 -1.17 -0.60
N ILE A 502 -23.55 -0.07 -0.72
CA ILE A 502 -24.63 0.27 0.22
C ILE A 502 -25.73 -0.78 0.16
N TRP A 503 -26.14 -1.21 -1.04
CA TRP A 503 -27.16 -2.25 -1.21
C TRP A 503 -26.73 -3.56 -0.55
N ALA A 504 -25.59 -4.12 -0.96
CA ALA A 504 -25.08 -5.39 -0.44
C ALA A 504 -24.88 -5.39 1.09
N ALA A 505 -24.43 -4.26 1.65
CA ALA A 505 -24.25 -4.16 3.09
C ALA A 505 -25.58 -4.04 3.89
N LEU A 506 -26.66 -3.57 3.26
CA LEU A 506 -27.96 -3.43 3.89
C LEU A 506 -28.87 -4.64 3.67
N ASP A 507 -28.67 -5.38 2.57
CA ASP A 507 -29.36 -6.63 2.20
C ASP A 507 -29.24 -7.70 3.30
N GLU A 508 -28.06 -7.80 3.92
CA GLU A 508 -27.76 -8.78 4.98
C GLU A 508 -28.30 -8.40 6.39
N GLY A 509 -29.06 -7.31 6.53
CA GLY A 509 -29.49 -6.79 7.83
C GLY A 509 -28.35 -6.16 8.67
N PRO A 510 -28.52 -5.92 9.99
CA PRO A 510 -27.49 -5.31 10.84
C PRO A 510 -26.28 -6.25 11.01
N SER A 511 -25.30 -6.15 10.12
CA SER A 511 -24.09 -6.97 10.10
C SER A 511 -22.80 -6.14 10.21
N TRP A 512 -21.63 -6.78 10.37
CA TRP A 512 -20.33 -6.08 10.46
C TRP A 512 -20.05 -5.23 9.23
N SER A 513 -20.62 -5.56 8.06
CA SER A 513 -20.48 -4.80 6.81
C SER A 513 -20.82 -3.31 6.98
N TRP A 514 -21.68 -2.96 7.95
CA TRP A 514 -22.01 -1.59 8.31
C TRP A 514 -20.81 -0.79 8.84
N LEU A 515 -19.82 -1.44 9.47
CA LEU A 515 -18.56 -0.79 9.87
C LEU A 515 -17.72 -0.40 8.64
N TRP A 516 -17.76 -1.19 7.56
CA TRP A 516 -17.16 -0.81 6.28
C TRP A 516 -17.89 0.36 5.63
N LEU A 517 -19.21 0.48 5.81
CA LEU A 517 -19.94 1.70 5.44
C LEU A 517 -19.46 2.90 6.27
N VAL A 518 -19.35 2.78 7.59
CA VAL A 518 -18.93 3.90 8.45
C VAL A 518 -17.50 4.38 8.13
N VAL A 519 -16.57 3.47 7.83
CA VAL A 519 -15.16 3.81 7.56
C VAL A 519 -14.89 4.12 6.09
N GLY A 520 -15.46 3.32 5.18
CA GLY A 520 -15.20 3.40 3.74
C GLY A 520 -16.04 4.45 3.01
N LEU A 521 -17.29 4.67 3.42
CA LEU A 521 -18.20 5.61 2.77
C LEU A 521 -17.68 7.06 2.80
N PRO A 522 -17.14 7.60 3.91
CA PRO A 522 -16.60 8.97 3.92
C PRO A 522 -15.45 9.15 2.91
N TRP A 523 -14.58 8.15 2.78
CA TRP A 523 -13.50 8.16 1.80
C TRP A 523 -14.04 8.07 0.37
N LEU A 524 -14.99 7.19 0.13
CA LEU A 524 -15.57 6.95 -1.20
C LEU A 524 -16.40 8.15 -1.68
N VAL A 525 -17.18 8.77 -0.79
CA VAL A 525 -17.89 10.04 -1.06
C VAL A 525 -16.89 11.14 -1.42
N THR A 526 -15.77 11.24 -0.70
CA THR A 526 -14.72 12.23 -0.99
C THR A 526 -14.08 11.99 -2.36
N ALA A 527 -13.82 10.73 -2.70
CA ALA A 527 -13.25 10.34 -3.98
C ALA A 527 -14.21 10.56 -5.15
N VAL A 528 -15.49 10.18 -5.02
CA VAL A 528 -16.56 10.39 -6.01
C VAL A 528 -16.78 11.88 -6.25
N ALA A 529 -16.92 12.66 -5.17
CA ALA A 529 -17.09 14.11 -5.25
C ALA A 529 -15.92 14.77 -5.97
N THR A 530 -14.68 14.43 -5.60
CA THR A 530 -13.49 15.00 -6.23
C THR A 530 -13.37 14.58 -7.71
N ALA A 531 -13.58 13.31 -8.03
CA ALA A 531 -13.51 12.79 -9.41
C ALA A 531 -14.52 13.44 -10.35
N LEU A 532 -15.75 13.68 -9.87
CA LEU A 532 -16.84 14.26 -10.64
C LEU A 532 -16.68 15.77 -10.86
N THR A 533 -16.18 16.48 -9.83
CA THR A 533 -16.32 17.94 -9.77
C THR A 533 -15.04 18.72 -9.48
N TRP A 534 -13.86 18.10 -9.51
CA TRP A 534 -12.63 18.87 -9.37
C TRP A 534 -12.58 19.98 -10.43
N ARG A 535 -12.27 21.18 -9.95
CA ARG A 535 -12.19 22.39 -10.75
C ARG A 535 -11.10 23.28 -10.17
N ILE A 536 -10.28 23.82 -11.06
CA ILE A 536 -9.29 24.84 -10.74
C ILE A 536 -9.65 26.06 -11.57
N THR A 537 -9.78 27.22 -10.94
CA THR A 537 -10.04 28.49 -11.63
C THR A 537 -8.93 29.47 -11.26
N ALA A 538 -8.22 29.99 -12.25
CA ALA A 538 -7.25 31.07 -12.08
C ALA A 538 -7.92 32.43 -12.28
N ASP A 539 -7.58 33.34 -11.37
CA ASP A 539 -8.12 34.69 -11.19
C ASP A 539 -6.94 35.68 -11.02
N ARG A 540 -7.17 36.98 -11.11
CA ARG A 540 -6.22 38.06 -10.81
C ARG A 540 -5.49 37.85 -9.49
N ASP A 541 -6.24 37.47 -8.45
CA ASP A 541 -5.70 37.45 -7.09
C ASP A 541 -5.25 36.05 -6.61
N GLY A 542 -5.52 34.97 -7.37
CA GLY A 542 -5.10 33.63 -6.97
C GLY A 542 -5.75 32.48 -7.72
N LEU A 543 -5.64 31.29 -7.14
CA LEU A 543 -6.26 30.05 -7.61
C LEU A 543 -7.43 29.65 -6.71
N TRP A 544 -8.60 29.43 -7.31
CA TRP A 544 -9.72 28.75 -6.67
C TRP A 544 -9.63 27.26 -6.93
N VAL A 545 -9.49 26.48 -5.85
CA VAL A 545 -9.41 25.02 -5.88
C VAL A 545 -10.70 24.44 -5.29
N THR A 546 -11.51 23.81 -6.14
CA THR A 546 -12.73 23.11 -5.72
C THR A 546 -12.40 21.67 -5.34
N GLY A 547 -12.39 21.38 -4.04
CA GLY A 547 -12.32 20.01 -3.52
C GLY A 547 -13.71 19.41 -3.26
N ALA A 548 -13.76 18.19 -2.74
CA ALA A 548 -15.02 17.51 -2.38
C ALA A 548 -15.90 18.32 -1.41
N TRP A 549 -15.29 18.88 -0.37
CA TRP A 549 -16.01 19.44 0.78
C TRP A 549 -16.04 20.97 0.83
N ARG A 550 -15.03 21.63 0.26
CA ARG A 550 -14.86 23.08 0.32
C ARG A 550 -14.19 23.61 -0.94
N VAL A 551 -14.48 24.85 -1.29
CA VAL A 551 -13.71 25.63 -2.25
C VAL A 551 -12.68 26.45 -1.47
N ARG A 552 -11.40 26.35 -1.83
CA ARG A 552 -10.31 27.12 -1.20
C ARG A 552 -9.74 28.11 -2.21
N ARG A 553 -9.63 29.38 -1.82
CA ARG A 553 -8.82 30.36 -2.55
C ARG A 553 -7.37 30.25 -2.06
N VAL A 554 -6.43 30.23 -3.00
CA VAL A 554 -4.99 30.23 -2.72
C VAL A 554 -4.40 31.47 -3.41
N PRO A 555 -3.99 32.49 -2.65
CA PRO A 555 -3.37 33.69 -3.20
C PRO A 555 -2.07 33.36 -3.96
N TRP A 556 -1.77 34.12 -5.03
CA TRP A 556 -0.60 33.85 -5.88
C TRP A 556 0.74 33.95 -5.13
N ASP A 557 0.82 34.85 -4.15
CA ASP A 557 1.98 35.12 -3.29
C ASP A 557 2.31 33.98 -2.32
N VAL A 558 1.32 33.14 -2.00
CA VAL A 558 1.49 32.03 -1.05
C VAL A 558 1.82 30.70 -1.75
N ILE A 559 1.62 30.60 -3.06
CA ILE A 559 1.81 29.36 -3.82
C ILE A 559 3.30 29.10 -4.06
N THR A 560 3.84 28.07 -3.43
CA THR A 560 5.26 27.67 -3.58
C THR A 560 5.47 26.66 -4.69
N SER A 561 4.50 25.76 -4.92
CA SER A 561 4.61 24.75 -5.98
C SER A 561 3.25 24.23 -6.43
N VAL A 562 3.19 23.75 -7.67
CA VAL A 562 2.06 22.98 -8.20
C VAL A 562 2.63 21.72 -8.86
N ARG A 563 2.26 20.55 -8.34
CA ARG A 563 2.79 19.24 -8.76
C ARG A 563 1.65 18.26 -9.04
N HIS A 564 1.94 17.27 -9.88
CA HIS A 564 1.08 16.09 -10.10
C HIS A 564 1.67 14.93 -9.28
N SER A 565 0.94 14.43 -8.27
CA SER A 565 1.23 13.16 -7.58
C SER A 565 0.49 12.02 -8.28
N ASP A 566 0.87 10.76 -8.06
CA ASP A 566 0.47 9.59 -8.86
C ASP A 566 -1.00 9.56 -9.33
N ASP A 567 -1.95 10.02 -8.52
CA ASP A 567 -3.39 10.12 -8.87
C ASP A 567 -4.03 11.52 -8.63
N GLY A 568 -3.23 12.58 -8.38
CA GLY A 568 -3.75 13.87 -7.89
C GLY A 568 -2.95 15.13 -8.26
N ILE A 569 -3.54 16.30 -8.01
CA ILE A 569 -2.88 17.62 -8.14
C ILE A 569 -2.62 18.17 -6.74
N ARG A 570 -1.36 18.52 -6.43
CA ARG A 570 -0.95 19.11 -5.16
C ARG A 570 -0.47 20.55 -5.35
N VAL A 571 -1.06 21.49 -4.62
CA VAL A 571 -0.67 22.91 -4.55
C VAL A 571 0.02 23.15 -3.21
N GLY A 572 1.33 23.34 -3.23
CA GLY A 572 2.15 23.69 -2.07
C GLY A 572 1.97 25.15 -1.68
N ARG A 573 2.02 25.43 -0.38
CA ARG A 573 1.93 26.77 0.23
C ARG A 573 3.15 27.03 1.10
N ALA A 574 3.50 28.31 1.30
CA ALA A 574 4.70 28.69 2.06
C ALA A 574 4.56 28.51 3.58
N LYS A 575 3.39 28.80 4.15
CA LYS A 575 3.13 28.75 5.60
C LYS A 575 2.11 27.69 6.06
N ASP A 576 1.46 27.00 5.12
CA ASP A 576 0.31 26.13 5.38
C ASP A 576 0.44 24.74 4.75
N SER A 577 -0.32 23.76 5.29
CA SER A 577 -0.50 22.44 4.69
C SER A 577 -0.93 22.52 3.20
N SER A 578 -0.30 21.70 2.36
CA SER A 578 -0.56 21.68 0.92
C SER A 578 -2.00 21.30 0.60
N VAL A 579 -2.59 21.92 -0.43
CA VAL A 579 -3.92 21.55 -0.91
C VAL A 579 -3.80 20.40 -1.90
N GLU A 580 -4.40 19.26 -1.57
CA GLU A 580 -4.40 18.07 -2.42
C GLU A 580 -5.77 17.82 -3.04
N LEU A 581 -5.79 17.62 -4.36
CA LEU A 581 -6.93 17.12 -5.12
C LEU A 581 -6.63 15.68 -5.52
N SER A 582 -7.39 14.73 -4.97
CA SER A 582 -7.31 13.33 -5.35
C SER A 582 -8.69 12.68 -5.27
N PRO A 583 -9.11 11.89 -6.27
CA PRO A 583 -8.42 11.59 -7.52
C PRO A 583 -8.75 12.61 -8.63
N THR A 584 -7.77 13.02 -9.43
CA THR A 584 -7.97 13.93 -10.60
C THR A 584 -7.98 13.21 -11.96
N GLY A 585 -7.79 11.89 -11.95
CA GLY A 585 -7.81 11.00 -13.12
C GLY A 585 -6.86 9.81 -12.97
N TRP A 586 -6.74 8.97 -14.01
CA TRP A 586 -5.76 7.88 -14.07
C TRP A 586 -4.81 8.07 -15.25
N ALA A 587 -3.66 8.72 -14.98
CA ALA A 587 -2.67 9.09 -16.00
C ALA A 587 -2.15 7.88 -16.80
N TRP A 588 -2.06 6.69 -16.17
CA TRP A 588 -1.67 5.47 -16.87
C TRP A 588 -2.67 5.04 -17.94
N LEU A 589 -3.98 5.09 -17.65
CA LEU A 589 -5.01 4.65 -18.59
C LEU A 589 -5.21 5.66 -19.74
N GLU A 590 -5.11 6.95 -19.44
CA GLU A 590 -5.19 8.03 -20.45
C GLU A 590 -4.06 7.90 -21.49
N ARG A 591 -2.83 7.64 -21.03
CA ARG A 591 -1.68 7.38 -21.92
C ARG A 591 -1.86 6.11 -22.75
N ARG A 592 -2.47 5.06 -22.19
CA ARG A 592 -2.76 3.80 -22.90
C ARG A 592 -3.82 3.98 -23.99
N LEU A 593 -4.74 4.93 -23.81
CA LEU A 593 -5.74 5.34 -24.80
C LEU A 593 -5.21 6.40 -25.79
N GLY A 594 -3.91 6.71 -25.76
CA GLY A 594 -3.27 7.67 -26.67
C GLY A 594 -3.62 9.14 -26.39
N ARG A 595 -4.13 9.47 -25.20
CA ARG A 595 -4.47 10.85 -24.80
C ARG A 595 -3.39 11.43 -23.89
N GLU A 596 -3.14 12.74 -24.01
CA GLU A 596 -2.30 13.48 -23.06
C GLU A 596 -3.02 13.62 -21.71
N PRO A 597 -2.38 13.29 -20.56
CA PRO A 597 -3.02 13.38 -19.26
C PRO A 597 -3.46 14.80 -18.93
N ARG A 598 -4.76 15.00 -18.71
CA ARG A 598 -5.30 16.37 -18.55
C ARG A 598 -4.82 17.03 -17.25
N ALA A 599 -4.73 16.26 -16.16
CA ALA A 599 -4.23 16.77 -14.88
C ALA A 599 -2.77 17.25 -14.99
N GLU A 600 -1.91 16.55 -15.74
CA GLU A 600 -0.54 16.97 -16.02
C GLU A 600 -0.51 18.28 -16.83
N ARG A 601 -1.35 18.40 -17.85
CA ARG A 601 -1.47 19.62 -18.65
C ARG A 601 -1.95 20.81 -17.81
N VAL A 602 -2.93 20.62 -16.91
CA VAL A 602 -3.39 21.68 -16.01
C VAL A 602 -2.27 22.14 -15.09
N VAL A 603 -1.47 21.21 -14.55
CA VAL A 603 -0.31 21.54 -13.72
C VAL A 603 0.73 22.34 -14.50
N GLU A 604 1.01 21.96 -15.76
CA GLU A 604 1.93 22.68 -16.63
C GLU A 604 1.43 24.10 -16.97
N GLU A 605 0.14 24.24 -17.26
CA GLU A 605 -0.50 25.52 -17.57
C GLU A 605 -0.53 26.46 -16.36
N VAL A 606 -0.89 25.96 -15.17
CA VAL A 606 -0.87 26.74 -13.92
C VAL A 606 0.55 27.14 -13.54
N ARG A 607 1.54 26.28 -13.77
CA ARG A 607 2.97 26.60 -13.54
C ARG A 607 3.46 27.72 -14.46
N ALA A 608 2.99 27.77 -15.70
CA ALA A 608 3.30 28.88 -16.60
C ALA A 608 2.74 30.23 -16.09
N LEU A 609 1.53 30.24 -15.51
CA LEU A 609 0.92 31.43 -14.90
C LEU A 609 1.63 31.90 -13.63
N LEU A 610 2.19 30.97 -12.86
CA LEU A 610 3.03 31.30 -11.70
C LEU A 610 4.30 32.03 -12.15
N LEU A 611 4.97 31.51 -13.18
CA LEU A 611 6.24 32.03 -13.71
C LEU A 611 6.15 33.30 -14.55
N ARG A 612 5.02 33.49 -15.24
CA ARG A 612 4.78 34.64 -16.12
C ARG A 612 3.56 35.40 -15.61
N PRO A 613 3.74 36.35 -14.67
CA PRO A 613 2.62 37.13 -14.13
C PRO A 613 1.82 37.87 -15.20
N GLU A 614 2.46 38.22 -16.31
CA GLU A 614 1.85 38.86 -17.49
C GLU A 614 0.74 38.03 -18.15
N LEU A 615 0.68 36.72 -17.90
CA LEU A 615 -0.32 35.81 -18.44
C LEU A 615 -1.53 35.60 -17.50
N ARG A 616 -1.49 36.18 -16.29
CA ARG A 616 -2.56 36.02 -15.29
C ARG A 616 -3.83 36.76 -15.74
N PRO A 617 -5.02 36.20 -15.48
CA PRO A 617 -6.28 36.89 -15.73
C PRO A 617 -6.36 38.23 -15.00
N LEU A 618 -7.07 39.21 -15.56
CA LEU A 618 -7.21 40.55 -14.98
C LEU A 618 -8.51 40.72 -14.19
N GLU A 619 -9.51 39.86 -14.42
CA GLU A 619 -10.81 39.91 -13.77
C GLU A 619 -10.94 38.90 -12.63
N GLU A 620 -11.81 39.26 -11.67
CA GLU A 620 -12.22 38.41 -10.56
C GLU A 620 -13.20 37.31 -11.00
N ALA A 621 -12.99 36.10 -10.48
CA ALA A 621 -13.87 34.97 -10.75
C ALA A 621 -15.24 35.18 -10.10
N SER A 622 -16.29 35.22 -10.92
CA SER A 622 -17.67 35.26 -10.45
C SER A 622 -18.04 34.01 -9.63
N ALA A 623 -19.06 34.10 -8.77
CA ALA A 623 -19.48 32.98 -7.90
C ALA A 623 -19.75 31.66 -8.67
N GLY A 624 -20.26 31.72 -9.91
CA GLY A 624 -20.44 30.53 -10.76
C GLY A 624 -19.14 29.93 -11.34
N GLN A 625 -18.06 30.70 -11.34
CA GLN A 625 -16.74 30.29 -11.82
C GLN A 625 -15.84 29.73 -10.70
N GLN A 626 -16.15 30.03 -9.43
CA GLN A 626 -15.42 29.54 -8.26
C GLN A 626 -15.66 28.04 -7.99
N GLY A 627 -16.77 27.48 -8.49
CA GLY A 627 -17.16 26.08 -8.31
C GLY A 627 -18.02 25.87 -7.06
N MET A 628 -18.59 24.66 -6.91
CA MET A 628 -19.38 24.28 -5.73
C MET A 628 -18.89 22.94 -5.20
N PRO A 629 -18.80 22.77 -3.86
CA PRO A 629 -18.46 21.48 -3.27
C PRO A 629 -19.66 20.54 -3.37
N VAL A 630 -19.46 19.38 -4.01
CA VAL A 630 -20.54 18.40 -4.26
C VAL A 630 -20.53 17.25 -3.25
N GLY A 631 -19.59 17.26 -2.29
CA GLY A 631 -19.56 16.32 -1.15
C GLY A 631 -20.86 16.34 -0.33
N PRO A 632 -21.32 17.50 0.19
CA PRO A 632 -22.56 17.56 0.99
C PRO A 632 -23.82 17.00 0.28
N PRO A 633 -24.14 17.37 -0.99
CA PRO A 633 -25.28 16.77 -1.67
C PRO A 633 -25.08 15.28 -2.01
N LEU A 634 -23.84 14.82 -2.23
CA LEU A 634 -23.56 13.39 -2.41
C LEU A 634 -23.77 12.58 -1.11
N VAL A 635 -23.45 13.15 0.06
CA VAL A 635 -23.79 12.54 1.35
C VAL A 635 -25.31 12.40 1.46
N ALA A 636 -26.06 13.47 1.19
CA ALA A 636 -27.52 13.43 1.24
C ALA A 636 -28.10 12.38 0.28
N LEU A 637 -27.57 12.29 -0.95
CA LEU A 637 -27.97 11.26 -1.92
C LEU A 637 -27.63 9.84 -1.43
N SER A 638 -26.47 9.64 -0.82
CA SER A 638 -26.03 8.35 -0.29
C SER A 638 -26.91 7.90 0.87
N VAL A 639 -27.28 8.82 1.76
CA VAL A 639 -28.21 8.57 2.87
C VAL A 639 -29.60 8.25 2.34
N LEU A 640 -30.12 9.04 1.40
CA LEU A 640 -31.42 8.80 0.76
C LEU A 640 -31.46 7.45 0.04
N TRP A 641 -30.37 7.06 -0.62
CA TRP A 641 -30.23 5.74 -1.23
C TRP A 641 -30.25 4.64 -0.18
N GLY A 642 -29.46 4.77 0.90
CA GLY A 642 -29.50 3.79 2.00
C GLY A 642 -30.88 3.66 2.65
N VAL A 643 -31.60 4.77 2.85
CA VAL A 643 -32.99 4.76 3.32
C VAL A 643 -33.92 4.09 2.31
N ALA A 644 -33.78 4.37 1.02
CA ALA A 644 -34.58 3.74 -0.02
C ALA A 644 -34.34 2.23 -0.08
N VAL A 645 -33.09 1.78 0.05
CA VAL A 645 -32.74 0.35 0.14
C VAL A 645 -33.40 -0.28 1.37
N LEU A 646 -33.28 0.33 2.55
CA LEU A 646 -33.95 -0.14 3.78
C LEU A 646 -35.49 -0.14 3.73
N LEU A 647 -36.09 0.56 2.77
CA LEU A 647 -37.55 0.56 2.55
C LEU A 647 -37.98 -0.45 1.49
N LEU A 648 -37.04 -0.95 0.68
CA LEU A 648 -37.26 -1.93 -0.38
C LEU A 648 -36.97 -3.36 0.10
N LEU A 649 -36.02 -3.51 1.04
CA LEU A 649 -35.81 -4.68 1.88
C LEU A 649 -36.85 -4.69 3.02
#